data_AF-A0A151X4Z4-F1
#
_entry.id   AF-A0A151X4Z4-F1
#
_cell.length_a   1.000
_cell.length_b   1.000
_cell.length_c   1.000
_cell.angle_alpha   90.00
_cell.angle_beta   90.00
_cell.angle_gamma   90.00
#
_symmetry.space_group_name_H-M   'P 1'
#
loop_
_entity.id
_entity.type
_entity.pdbx_description
1 polymer ?
#
loop_
_entity_poly.entity_id
_entity_poly.type
_entity_poly.pdbx_seq_one_letter_code
_entity_poly.pdbx_strand_id
1 'polypeptide(L)'
;MFPMTMTTFCSLVKTSVGYISVLHTTRSKTIKQNVENVHLAILIEQFGENVSIEPVMNMIVEDWVKLKNAEERSIMIRRAQNARIIITFAYCIMGIGCFFLIVLPSFGISMRDTTNITDPGRPMPLQTHYIYDVTKSPQYELTFISQSIYIIIAMMSYSGIDNFLGLLVFHICGQLDILKNRLTRNDISFPHLAYFASTVINIFAHMCLYCALGEILVVQCNKIYYAAYSNKWYTMNSKVTQNLLILMIRGSKPVYLTAGKIFPITMATFCSVRYQCLSVIIVLFIFLKHVLQLIKTSTYHTNFLQADFEWAVKLNRFTLDLLGLWPKNIQNPWQKLMCNFRVLIVFLGLTVCLVIPSIHSLTRIFGDVLLMLDNLQFTLPIISCVIRIMIFWWKKEAIVPIMNMIAKDWIMLKTNQERNMMIRRAQNARIIIICSYCIMTLACFFVAVLPIFGLSVRLTPNITDPGRMPMPLQTHYIYDITKRPQYELTFIGQVIYVAIAMMIYSAVDNFLSLVVFHICGQLDILENRMQYLDKYINYHKILKCCLTKHIRLLSYFYYMFAGSYGNETARLVNGKSTSIQKNPHCASIKVLGEYICGGNIISKRHILTAAHCVYDLYRDKILLNSTIVVTGTTYLDKGGVTHKVKKVYFHERYDPLILGVNDIGLIKLLKTIQFGPTQQRIMLPTSDIAINEKVMIATWGRKGFQKPLHNDLQKLDMKVMLPATCQARYDKSSLIIHIDKNNFCTYIKNGIGMCNGDSGSGVIRKRDRKIVGLVSGGIPCARGYPDIFTNVCRYVNWIKIKLLL
;
A
#
# COMPACT_ATOMS: atom_id res chain seq x y z
N MET A 1 3.05 2.65 11.57
CA MET A 1 2.84 2.67 13.03
C MET A 1 1.45 3.20 13.29
N PHE A 2 0.49 2.29 13.40
CA PHE A 2 -0.88 2.58 13.86
C PHE A 2 -0.96 2.03 15.29
N PRO A 3 -1.71 2.66 16.21
CA PRO A 3 -1.96 2.07 17.51
C PRO A 3 -2.79 0.80 17.27
N MET A 4 -2.17 -0.37 17.43
CA MET A 4 -2.90 -1.63 17.55
C MET A 4 -3.81 -1.49 18.76
N THR A 5 -5.10 -1.75 18.58
CA THR A 5 -5.99 -1.88 19.73
C THR A 5 -5.52 -3.07 20.57
N MET A 6 -5.75 -3.05 21.88
CA MET A 6 -5.45 -4.19 22.76
C MET A 6 -6.05 -5.50 22.26
N THR A 7 -7.13 -5.46 21.50
CA THR A 7 -7.74 -6.60 20.82
C THR A 7 -7.01 -7.06 19.56
N THR A 8 -6.41 -6.15 18.76
CA THR A 8 -5.49 -6.55 17.69
C THR A 8 -4.20 -7.11 18.25
N PHE A 9 -3.69 -6.55 19.37
CA PHE A 9 -2.57 -7.11 20.12
C PHE A 9 -2.91 -8.50 20.68
N CYS A 10 -4.07 -8.70 21.32
CA CYS A 10 -4.49 -10.02 21.81
C CYS A 10 -4.71 -11.04 20.69
N SER A 11 -5.21 -10.62 19.53
CA SER A 11 -5.41 -11.50 18.37
C SER A 11 -4.08 -11.84 17.70
N LEU A 12 -3.13 -10.88 17.65
CA LEU A 12 -1.75 -11.11 17.23
C LEU A 12 -1.05 -12.04 18.21
N VAL A 13 -1.17 -11.84 19.52
CA VAL A 13 -0.56 -12.71 20.54
C VAL A 13 -1.15 -14.11 20.46
N LYS A 14 -2.48 -14.28 20.30
CA LYS A 14 -3.11 -15.59 20.08
C LYS A 14 -2.61 -16.31 18.84
N THR A 15 -2.46 -15.60 17.73
CA THR A 15 -1.92 -16.17 16.49
C THR A 15 -0.42 -16.42 16.57
N SER A 16 0.35 -15.53 17.19
CA SER A 16 1.81 -15.63 17.38
C SER A 16 2.18 -16.77 18.32
N VAL A 17 1.46 -16.90 19.44
CA VAL A 17 1.64 -18.00 20.42
C VAL A 17 1.20 -19.33 19.81
N GLY A 18 0.12 -19.36 19.03
CA GLY A 18 -0.29 -20.54 18.26
C GLY A 18 0.80 -20.97 17.26
N TYR A 19 1.42 -20.01 16.56
CA TYR A 19 2.55 -20.27 15.65
C TYR A 19 3.84 -20.66 16.39
N ILE A 20 4.12 -20.06 17.56
CA ILE A 20 5.27 -20.42 18.41
C ILE A 20 5.09 -21.84 18.99
N SER A 21 3.86 -22.24 19.35
CA SER A 21 3.54 -23.60 19.79
C SER A 21 3.76 -24.64 18.67
N VAL A 22 3.40 -24.30 17.43
CA VAL A 22 3.65 -25.11 16.22
C VAL A 22 5.14 -25.12 15.81
N LEU A 23 5.87 -24.02 16.04
CA LEU A 23 7.31 -23.91 15.77
C LEU A 23 8.17 -24.59 16.84
N HIS A 24 7.72 -24.65 18.09
CA HIS A 24 8.39 -25.39 19.15
C HIS A 24 8.25 -26.91 18.98
N THR A 25 7.13 -27.37 18.38
CA THR A 25 6.92 -28.79 18.02
C THR A 25 7.70 -29.22 16.77
N THR A 26 8.14 -28.28 15.92
CA THR A 26 8.94 -28.60 14.71
C THR A 26 10.44 -28.47 14.91
N ARG A 27 10.92 -28.25 16.15
CA ARG A 27 12.35 -28.14 16.49
C ARG A 27 13.02 -29.51 16.72
N SER A 28 12.69 -30.52 15.92
CA SER A 28 13.46 -31.76 15.80
C SER A 28 14.39 -31.68 14.57
N LYS A 29 15.66 -32.04 14.78
CA LYS A 29 16.81 -31.80 13.90
C LYS A 29 16.73 -32.54 12.55
N THR A 30 15.91 -32.08 11.60
CA THR A 30 16.03 -32.55 10.19
C THR A 30 15.61 -31.53 9.13
N ILE A 31 15.68 -30.23 9.41
CA ILE A 31 15.58 -29.21 8.35
C ILE A 31 16.64 -28.13 8.61
N LYS A 32 17.90 -28.50 8.40
CA LYS A 32 19.01 -27.53 8.38
C LYS A 32 19.62 -27.36 6.99
N GLN A 33 18.92 -27.80 5.94
CA GLN A 33 19.51 -27.78 4.60
C GLN A 33 18.66 -27.24 3.46
N ASN A 34 17.43 -26.75 3.67
CA ASN A 34 16.75 -25.97 2.65
C ASN A 34 15.72 -25.05 3.28
N VAL A 35 15.73 -23.79 2.82
CA VAL A 35 14.69 -22.76 2.82
C VAL A 35 15.17 -21.43 3.40
N GLU A 36 15.36 -20.50 2.46
CA GLU A 36 15.53 -19.07 2.61
C GLU A 36 14.31 -18.44 3.31
N ASN A 37 14.33 -18.35 4.64
CA ASN A 37 13.38 -17.52 5.39
C ASN A 37 14.11 -16.40 6.14
N VAL A 38 14.89 -15.60 5.38
CA VAL A 38 15.49 -14.35 5.87
C VAL A 38 14.40 -13.35 6.31
N HIS A 39 13.21 -13.39 5.70
CA HIS A 39 12.07 -12.55 6.11
C HIS A 39 11.47 -12.94 7.46
N LEU A 40 11.53 -14.21 7.86
CA LEU A 40 11.00 -14.68 9.15
C LEU A 40 11.98 -14.39 10.28
N ALA A 41 13.30 -14.50 10.03
CA ALA A 41 14.34 -14.11 10.98
C ALA A 41 14.32 -12.59 11.27
N ILE A 42 14.10 -11.75 10.25
CA ILE A 42 13.96 -10.29 10.42
C ILE A 42 12.67 -9.94 11.19
N LEU A 43 11.58 -10.69 11.01
CA LEU A 43 10.35 -10.53 11.80
C LEU A 43 10.55 -10.95 13.27
N ILE A 44 11.38 -11.97 13.54
CA ILE A 44 11.73 -12.41 14.89
C ILE A 44 12.67 -11.39 15.59
N GLU A 45 13.60 -10.77 14.86
CA GLU A 45 14.45 -9.69 15.41
C GLU A 45 13.69 -8.36 15.60
N GLN A 46 12.71 -8.02 14.76
CA GLN A 46 11.94 -6.77 14.89
C GLN A 46 10.83 -6.80 15.93
N PHE A 47 10.35 -7.98 16.34
CA PHE A 47 9.33 -8.13 17.40
C PHE A 47 9.89 -8.71 18.70
N GLY A 48 11.20 -8.97 18.76
CA GLY A 48 11.95 -9.42 19.94
C GLY A 48 12.34 -8.31 20.91
N GLU A 49 11.58 -7.22 21.01
CA GLU A 49 11.66 -6.41 22.23
C GLU A 49 10.83 -7.13 23.30
N ASN A 50 11.48 -7.50 24.41
CA ASN A 50 10.88 -8.16 25.56
C ASN A 50 9.69 -7.34 26.08
N VAL A 51 8.47 -7.62 25.60
CA VAL A 51 7.24 -7.17 26.25
C VAL A 51 7.11 -7.97 27.53
N SER A 52 7.62 -7.43 28.65
CA SER A 52 7.46 -8.07 29.95
C SER A 52 5.97 -8.00 30.35
N ILE A 53 5.44 -9.11 30.86
CA ILE A 53 4.07 -9.20 31.40
C ILE A 53 4.00 -8.54 32.80
N GLU A 54 5.16 -8.34 33.42
CA GLU A 54 5.37 -7.73 34.72
C GLU A 54 4.62 -6.39 34.94
N PRO A 55 4.56 -5.43 33.99
CA PRO A 55 3.84 -4.17 34.18
C PRO A 55 2.33 -4.39 34.31
N VAL A 56 1.77 -5.30 33.51
CA VAL A 56 0.33 -5.64 33.59
C VAL A 56 0.02 -6.28 34.94
N MET A 57 0.90 -7.14 35.43
CA MET A 57 0.76 -7.77 36.74
C MET A 57 0.86 -6.75 37.88
N ASN A 58 1.81 -5.81 37.81
CA ASN A 58 1.96 -4.75 38.80
C ASN A 58 0.74 -3.84 38.83
N MET A 59 0.16 -3.49 37.68
CA MET A 59 -1.08 -2.71 37.61
C MET A 59 -2.26 -3.45 38.26
N ILE A 60 -2.40 -4.76 38.01
CA ILE A 60 -3.42 -5.58 38.66
C ILE A 60 -3.20 -5.58 40.18
N VAL A 61 -1.96 -5.79 40.64
CA VAL A 61 -1.61 -5.81 42.07
C VAL A 61 -1.92 -4.46 42.73
N GLU A 62 -1.47 -3.35 42.14
CA GLU A 62 -1.76 -2.00 42.62
C GLU A 62 -3.26 -1.73 42.73
N ASP A 63 -4.03 -2.13 41.71
CA ASP A 63 -5.47 -2.04 41.74
C ASP A 63 -6.06 -2.81 42.92
N TRP A 64 -5.55 -4.00 43.25
CA TRP A 64 -6.02 -4.79 44.40
C TRP A 64 -5.61 -4.22 45.75
N VAL A 65 -4.44 -3.57 45.83
CA VAL A 65 -3.87 -2.99 47.06
C VAL A 65 -4.46 -1.60 47.37
N LYS A 66 -4.91 -0.86 46.35
CA LYS A 66 -5.50 0.46 46.51
C LYS A 66 -6.70 0.41 47.46
N LEU A 67 -6.77 1.38 48.38
CA LEU A 67 -7.90 1.57 49.29
C LEU A 67 -9.21 1.69 48.48
N LYS A 68 -10.11 0.74 48.72
CA LYS A 68 -11.40 0.60 48.04
C LYS A 68 -12.53 0.62 49.06
N ASN A 69 -13.65 1.20 48.68
CA ASN A 69 -14.87 1.11 49.48
C ASN A 69 -15.33 -0.36 49.53
N ALA A 70 -16.05 -0.76 50.59
CA ALA A 70 -16.47 -2.16 50.79
C ALA A 70 -17.20 -2.76 49.57
N GLU A 71 -17.97 -1.93 48.87
CA GLU A 71 -18.69 -2.29 47.65
C GLU A 71 -17.79 -2.44 46.41
N GLU A 72 -16.77 -1.60 46.25
CA GLU A 72 -15.79 -1.74 45.16
C GLU A 72 -14.96 -3.02 45.34
N ARG A 73 -14.62 -3.34 46.60
CA ARG A 73 -13.94 -4.58 46.96
C ARG A 73 -14.81 -5.81 46.66
N SER A 74 -16.11 -5.76 46.95
CA SER A 74 -17.02 -6.88 46.68
C SER A 74 -17.21 -7.14 45.18
N ILE A 75 -17.24 -6.08 44.35
CA ILE A 75 -17.29 -6.20 42.88
C ILE A 75 -16.04 -6.93 42.34
N MET A 76 -14.85 -6.53 42.78
CA MET A 76 -13.58 -7.13 42.35
C MET A 76 -13.48 -8.60 42.77
N ILE A 77 -13.85 -8.92 44.01
CA ILE A 77 -13.87 -10.30 44.53
C ILE A 77 -14.82 -11.17 43.70
N ARG A 78 -16.04 -10.68 43.43
CA ARG A 78 -17.03 -11.41 42.64
C ARG A 78 -16.54 -11.69 41.22
N ARG A 79 -15.92 -10.70 40.56
CA ARG A 79 -15.36 -10.88 39.21
C ARG A 79 -14.18 -11.85 39.19
N ALA A 80 -13.32 -11.81 40.21
CA ALA A 80 -12.22 -12.76 40.37
C ALA A 80 -12.72 -14.19 40.64
N GLN A 81 -13.78 -14.36 41.44
CA GLN A 81 -14.40 -15.67 41.67
C GLN A 81 -14.98 -16.25 40.38
N ASN A 82 -15.71 -15.44 39.60
CA ASN A 82 -16.23 -15.87 38.30
C ASN A 82 -15.11 -16.29 37.35
N ALA A 83 -14.02 -15.52 37.29
CA ALA A 83 -12.85 -15.89 36.50
C ALA A 83 -12.25 -17.23 36.95
N ARG A 84 -12.09 -17.45 38.27
CA ARG A 84 -11.60 -18.72 38.83
C ARG A 84 -12.49 -19.91 38.46
N ILE A 85 -13.81 -19.78 38.54
CA ILE A 85 -14.75 -20.85 38.17
C ILE A 85 -14.55 -21.24 36.70
N ILE A 86 -14.47 -20.25 35.80
CA ILE A 86 -14.27 -20.47 34.36
C ILE A 86 -12.92 -21.14 34.09
N ILE A 87 -11.85 -20.67 34.75
CA ILE A 87 -10.51 -21.24 34.63
C ILE A 87 -10.48 -22.70 35.11
N THR A 88 -11.09 -23.00 36.25
CA THR A 88 -11.20 -24.37 36.77
C THR A 88 -11.95 -25.28 35.79
N PHE A 89 -13.07 -24.80 35.25
CA PHE A 89 -13.84 -25.56 34.26
C PHE A 89 -13.04 -25.82 32.97
N ALA A 90 -12.26 -24.83 32.50
CA ALA A 90 -11.39 -25.00 31.34
C ALA A 90 -10.29 -26.05 31.57
N TYR A 91 -9.67 -26.07 32.75
CA TYR A 91 -8.70 -27.12 33.12
C TYR A 91 -9.34 -28.50 33.19
N CYS A 92 -10.57 -28.63 33.72
CA CYS A 92 -11.30 -29.89 33.74
C CYS A 92 -11.57 -30.43 32.33
N ILE A 93 -12.06 -29.59 31.41
CA ILE A 93 -12.29 -29.97 30.00
C ILE A 93 -10.98 -30.45 29.35
N MET A 94 -9.88 -29.76 29.61
CA MET A 94 -8.61 -30.11 29.01
C MET A 94 -8.02 -31.41 29.60
N GLY A 95 -8.23 -31.66 30.90
CA GLY A 95 -7.91 -32.93 31.53
C GLY A 95 -8.68 -34.09 30.90
N ILE A 96 -9.96 -33.89 30.60
CA ILE A 96 -10.78 -34.85 29.85
C ILE A 96 -10.19 -35.08 28.45
N GLY A 97 -9.79 -34.02 27.74
CA GLY A 97 -9.11 -34.14 26.44
C GLY A 97 -7.80 -34.93 26.50
N CYS A 98 -6.96 -34.70 27.52
CA CYS A 98 -5.73 -35.46 27.77
C CYS A 98 -6.04 -36.94 28.03
N PHE A 99 -7.08 -37.23 28.81
CA PHE A 99 -7.52 -38.60 29.07
C PHE A 99 -7.87 -39.33 27.76
N PHE A 100 -8.68 -38.73 26.89
CA PHE A 100 -9.04 -39.34 25.60
C PHE A 100 -7.84 -39.50 24.65
N LEU A 101 -6.87 -38.60 24.67
CA LEU A 101 -5.74 -38.61 23.72
C LEU A 101 -4.52 -39.42 24.17
N ILE A 102 -4.34 -39.63 25.47
CA ILE A 102 -3.15 -40.31 26.02
C ILE A 102 -3.53 -41.63 26.70
N VAL A 103 -4.58 -41.62 27.53
CA VAL A 103 -4.94 -42.78 28.35
C VAL A 103 -5.60 -43.85 27.51
N LEU A 104 -6.58 -43.52 26.67
CA LEU A 104 -7.24 -44.53 25.83
C LEU A 104 -6.28 -45.24 24.85
N PRO A 105 -5.38 -44.54 24.12
CA PRO A 105 -4.38 -45.22 23.29
C PRO A 105 -3.40 -46.08 24.08
N SER A 106 -3.10 -45.75 25.35
CA SER A 106 -2.24 -46.59 26.20
C SER A 106 -2.86 -47.96 26.52
N PHE A 107 -4.19 -48.09 26.47
CA PHE A 107 -4.92 -49.34 26.61
C PHE A 107 -5.27 -50.00 25.26
N GLY A 108 -4.74 -49.51 24.15
CA GLY A 108 -5.02 -50.04 22.81
C GLY A 108 -6.38 -49.64 22.25
N ILE A 109 -7.09 -48.69 22.88
CA ILE A 109 -8.41 -48.23 22.44
C ILE A 109 -8.21 -47.06 21.47
N SER A 110 -8.52 -47.28 20.19
CA SER A 110 -8.52 -46.22 19.17
C SER A 110 -9.88 -45.53 19.13
N MET A 111 -9.89 -44.20 19.26
CA MET A 111 -11.07 -43.34 19.08
C MET A 111 -11.29 -42.91 17.61
N ARG A 112 -10.57 -43.53 16.65
CA ARG A 112 -10.56 -43.13 15.23
C ARG A 112 -11.06 -44.27 14.34
N ASP A 113 -12.03 -43.97 13.49
CA ASP A 113 -12.71 -44.95 12.60
C ASP A 113 -11.89 -45.35 11.36
N THR A 114 -10.85 -44.59 11.00
CA THR A 114 -9.98 -44.88 9.86
C THR A 114 -8.53 -45.04 10.33
N THR A 115 -8.09 -46.27 10.48
CA THR A 115 -6.68 -46.61 10.72
C THR A 115 -5.95 -46.60 9.38
N ASN A 116 -5.32 -45.47 9.06
CA ASN A 116 -4.46 -45.36 7.88
C ASN A 116 -3.21 -46.26 8.05
N ILE A 117 -2.49 -46.50 6.95
CA ILE A 117 -1.33 -47.40 6.70
C ILE A 117 -0.19 -47.36 7.77
N THR A 118 -0.25 -46.47 8.74
CA THR A 118 0.74 -46.23 9.80
C THR A 118 0.50 -46.94 11.13
N ASP A 119 -0.58 -47.71 11.30
CA ASP A 119 -0.97 -48.26 12.60
C ASP A 119 -1.21 -49.78 12.57
N PRO A 120 -0.16 -50.63 12.58
CA PRO A 120 -0.29 -52.08 12.53
C PRO A 120 -0.59 -52.68 13.92
N GLY A 121 -1.55 -52.09 14.64
CA GLY A 121 -2.10 -52.63 15.88
C GLY A 121 -1.60 -52.02 17.20
N ARG A 122 -0.92 -50.87 17.18
CA ARG A 122 -0.50 -50.13 18.40
C ARG A 122 -0.76 -48.62 18.27
N PRO A 123 -1.90 -48.12 18.78
CA PRO A 123 -2.33 -46.75 18.52
C PRO A 123 -1.44 -45.71 19.20
N MET A 124 -0.92 -44.76 18.42
CA MET A 124 -0.18 -43.60 18.93
C MET A 124 -1.11 -42.40 19.23
N PRO A 125 -0.79 -41.55 20.22
CA PRO A 125 -1.56 -40.33 20.54
C PRO A 125 -1.77 -39.41 19.32
N LEU A 126 -0.73 -39.24 18.51
CA LEU A 126 -0.75 -38.49 17.25
C LEU A 126 -0.19 -39.33 16.11
N GLN A 127 -0.92 -39.37 15.00
CA GLN A 127 -0.47 -40.01 13.76
C GLN A 127 0.50 -39.07 13.04
N THR A 128 1.77 -39.46 13.00
CA THR A 128 2.83 -38.74 12.29
C THR A 128 3.82 -39.75 11.68
N HIS A 129 4.41 -39.39 10.55
CA HIS A 129 5.45 -40.21 9.92
C HIS A 129 6.81 -39.91 10.57
N TYR A 130 7.45 -40.97 11.07
CA TYR A 130 8.81 -40.91 11.61
C TYR A 130 9.80 -41.51 10.61
N ILE A 131 11.05 -41.03 10.66
CA ILE A 131 12.16 -41.49 9.78
C ILE A 131 12.64 -42.90 10.18
N TYR A 132 12.21 -43.38 11.36
CA TYR A 132 12.52 -44.68 11.91
C TYR A 132 11.23 -45.47 12.14
N ASP A 133 11.37 -46.80 12.22
CA ASP A 133 10.26 -47.72 12.41
C ASP A 133 9.71 -47.64 13.86
N VAL A 134 8.54 -47.04 14.01
CA VAL A 134 7.84 -46.85 15.29
C VAL A 134 7.05 -48.07 15.73
N THR A 135 7.05 -49.16 14.96
CA THR A 135 6.34 -50.40 15.32
C THR A 135 7.17 -51.31 16.22
N LYS A 136 8.48 -51.05 16.33
CA LYS A 136 9.44 -51.84 17.09
C LYS A 136 9.65 -51.28 18.49
N SER A 137 9.83 -52.18 19.45
CA SER A 137 10.27 -51.85 20.81
C SER A 137 11.80 -51.72 20.84
N PRO A 138 12.40 -50.71 21.50
CA PRO A 138 11.79 -49.71 22.40
C PRO A 138 11.36 -48.39 21.71
N GLN A 139 11.45 -48.30 20.38
CA GLN A 139 11.21 -47.04 19.64
C GLN A 139 9.76 -46.56 19.75
N TYR A 140 8.80 -47.49 19.81
CA TYR A 140 7.40 -47.19 20.05
C TYR A 140 7.20 -46.51 21.41
N GLU A 141 7.69 -47.12 22.49
CA GLU A 141 7.49 -46.67 23.87
C GLU A 141 8.12 -45.29 24.09
N LEU A 142 9.32 -45.06 23.56
CA LEU A 142 9.99 -43.76 23.62
C LEU A 142 9.24 -42.68 22.84
N THR A 143 8.71 -43.01 21.66
CA THR A 143 7.96 -42.06 20.83
C THR A 143 6.60 -41.75 21.45
N PHE A 144 5.93 -42.75 22.03
CA PHE A 144 4.67 -42.58 22.76
C PHE A 144 4.86 -41.65 23.97
N ILE A 145 5.85 -41.94 24.84
CA ILE A 145 6.16 -41.10 26.01
C ILE A 145 6.49 -39.67 25.58
N SER A 146 7.33 -39.53 24.54
CA SER A 146 7.68 -38.22 23.99
C SER A 146 6.43 -37.47 23.50
N GLN A 147 5.56 -38.09 22.69
CA GLN A 147 4.33 -37.46 22.21
C GLN A 147 3.41 -37.07 23.37
N SER A 148 3.22 -37.95 24.37
CA SER A 148 2.39 -37.67 25.55
C SER A 148 2.91 -36.45 26.33
N ILE A 149 4.21 -36.37 26.58
CA ILE A 149 4.83 -35.23 27.26
C ILE A 149 4.61 -33.93 26.46
N TYR A 150 4.87 -33.95 25.15
CA TYR A 150 4.68 -32.76 24.31
C TYR A 150 3.22 -32.33 24.20
N ILE A 151 2.27 -33.27 24.15
CA ILE A 151 0.83 -32.96 24.15
C ILE A 151 0.42 -32.29 25.46
N ILE A 152 0.85 -32.83 26.62
CA ILE A 152 0.56 -32.24 27.93
C ILE A 152 1.14 -30.83 28.03
N ILE A 153 2.41 -30.64 27.65
CA ILE A 153 3.06 -29.32 27.68
C ILE A 153 2.35 -28.33 26.75
N ALA A 154 1.98 -28.74 25.53
CA ALA A 154 1.29 -27.88 24.58
C ALA A 154 -0.10 -27.46 25.09
N MET A 155 -0.85 -28.40 25.68
CA MET A 155 -2.16 -28.14 26.27
C MET A 155 -2.08 -27.22 27.50
N MET A 156 -1.14 -27.48 28.43
CA MET A 156 -0.89 -26.61 29.59
C MET A 156 -0.49 -25.19 29.16
N SER A 157 0.36 -25.07 28.13
CA SER A 157 0.79 -23.77 27.61
C SER A 157 -0.36 -23.00 26.95
N TYR A 158 -1.18 -23.68 26.16
CA TYR A 158 -2.33 -23.08 25.47
C TYR A 158 -3.37 -22.55 26.48
N SER A 159 -3.77 -23.40 27.43
CA SER A 159 -4.72 -23.01 28.48
C SER A 159 -4.17 -21.94 29.42
N GLY A 160 -2.89 -21.98 29.80
CA GLY A 160 -2.28 -20.97 30.66
C GLY A 160 -2.41 -19.56 30.07
N ILE A 161 -2.22 -19.43 28.76
CA ILE A 161 -2.29 -18.15 28.05
C ILE A 161 -3.73 -17.66 27.90
N ASP A 162 -4.68 -18.56 27.55
CA ASP A 162 -6.10 -18.21 27.49
C ASP A 162 -6.68 -17.86 28.86
N ASN A 163 -6.27 -18.57 29.91
CA ASN A 163 -6.69 -18.32 31.29
C ASN A 163 -6.14 -16.98 31.82
N PHE A 164 -4.88 -16.66 31.52
CA PHE A 164 -4.28 -15.35 31.84
C PHE A 164 -5.05 -14.21 31.16
N LEU A 165 -5.38 -14.37 29.88
CA LEU A 165 -6.19 -13.38 29.16
C LEU A 165 -7.60 -13.25 29.75
N GLY A 166 -8.24 -14.37 30.11
CA GLY A 166 -9.54 -14.37 30.78
C GLY A 166 -9.52 -13.59 32.09
N LEU A 167 -8.49 -13.79 32.92
CA LEU A 167 -8.30 -13.07 34.18
C LEU A 167 -8.16 -11.55 33.96
N LEU A 168 -7.37 -11.14 32.96
CA LEU A 168 -7.23 -9.73 32.59
C LEU A 168 -8.56 -9.11 32.16
N VAL A 169 -9.35 -9.82 31.34
CA VAL A 169 -10.68 -9.34 30.90
C VAL A 169 -11.61 -9.15 32.09
N PHE A 170 -11.69 -10.11 33.01
CA PHE A 170 -12.54 -9.99 34.20
C PHE A 170 -12.08 -8.89 35.15
N HIS A 171 -10.77 -8.65 35.27
CA HIS A 171 -10.20 -7.51 36.01
C HIS A 171 -10.66 -6.18 35.40
N ILE A 172 -10.53 -6.02 34.09
CA ILE A 172 -11.00 -4.83 33.36
C ILE A 172 -12.51 -4.64 33.52
N CYS A 173 -13.31 -5.71 33.40
CA CYS A 173 -14.75 -5.64 33.63
C CYS A 173 -15.09 -5.19 35.07
N GLY A 174 -14.33 -5.64 36.07
CA GLY A 174 -14.47 -5.18 37.45
C GLY A 174 -14.18 -3.69 37.61
N GLN A 175 -13.13 -3.18 36.96
CA GLN A 175 -12.81 -1.76 36.96
C GLN A 175 -13.88 -0.91 36.25
N LEU A 176 -14.47 -1.41 35.16
CA LEU A 176 -15.59 -0.75 34.48
C LEU A 176 -16.87 -0.71 35.34
N ASP A 177 -17.14 -1.76 36.10
CA ASP A 177 -18.26 -1.78 37.07
C ASP A 177 -18.02 -0.78 38.21
N ILE A 178 -16.79 -0.67 38.71
CA ILE A 178 -16.41 0.36 39.71
C ILE A 178 -16.61 1.76 39.13
N LEU A 179 -16.14 2.00 37.91
CA LEU A 179 -16.32 3.27 37.22
C LEU A 179 -17.81 3.60 37.06
N LYS A 180 -18.64 2.62 36.67
CA LYS A 180 -20.10 2.77 36.59
C LYS A 180 -20.70 3.18 37.94
N ASN A 181 -20.29 2.53 39.03
CA ASN A 181 -20.81 2.84 40.36
C ASN A 181 -20.41 4.26 40.85
N ARG A 182 -19.17 4.68 40.59
CA ARG A 182 -18.71 6.04 40.87
C ARG A 182 -19.47 7.09 40.06
N LEU A 183 -19.81 6.78 38.80
CA LEU A 183 -20.64 7.64 37.95
C LEU A 183 -22.08 7.75 38.49
N THR A 184 -22.67 6.67 39.00
CA THR A 184 -24.02 6.73 39.59
C THR A 184 -24.09 7.47 40.93
N ARG A 185 -22.94 7.64 41.61
CA ARG A 185 -22.85 8.36 42.88
C ARG A 185 -22.39 9.82 42.75
N ASN A 186 -22.15 10.31 41.53
CA ASN A 186 -21.56 11.63 41.27
C ASN A 186 -20.19 11.88 41.96
N ASP A 187 -19.45 10.83 42.29
CA ASP A 187 -18.12 10.95 42.93
C ASP A 187 -17.05 11.52 41.98
N ILE A 188 -17.37 11.69 40.70
CA ILE A 188 -16.47 12.21 39.65
C ILE A 188 -16.95 13.59 39.19
N SER A 189 -16.06 14.58 39.25
CA SER A 189 -16.36 15.92 38.75
C SER A 189 -16.69 15.93 37.24
N PHE A 190 -17.66 16.77 36.85
CA PHE A 190 -18.09 16.91 35.46
C PHE A 190 -16.95 17.16 34.45
N PRO A 191 -15.92 17.98 34.74
CA PRO A 191 -14.79 18.19 33.82
C PRO A 191 -13.98 16.93 33.52
N HIS A 192 -13.78 16.06 34.52
CA HIS A 192 -13.07 14.79 34.32
C HIS A 192 -13.87 13.83 33.44
N LEU A 193 -15.18 13.73 33.69
CA LEU A 193 -16.07 12.90 32.88
C LEU A 193 -16.14 13.40 31.43
N ALA A 194 -16.27 14.71 31.24
CA ALA A 194 -16.35 15.33 29.93
C ALA A 194 -15.07 15.12 29.11
N TYR A 195 -13.90 15.22 29.75
CA TYR A 195 -12.62 14.94 29.11
C TYR A 195 -12.39 13.47 28.79
N PHE A 196 -12.74 12.57 29.71
CA PHE A 196 -12.69 11.13 29.46
C PHE A 196 -13.56 10.75 28.27
N ALA A 197 -14.82 11.23 28.24
CA ALA A 197 -15.73 11.04 27.13
C ALA A 197 -15.16 11.63 25.82
N SER A 198 -14.60 12.84 25.86
CA SER A 198 -13.97 13.49 24.70
C SER A 198 -12.79 12.68 24.14
N THR A 199 -11.93 12.13 25.02
CA THR A 199 -10.79 11.29 24.63
C THR A 199 -11.25 10.00 23.96
N VAL A 200 -12.22 9.31 24.56
CA VAL A 200 -12.82 8.10 24.00
C VAL A 200 -13.43 8.39 22.63
N ILE A 201 -14.24 9.44 22.51
CA ILE A 201 -14.85 9.87 21.24
C ILE A 201 -13.76 10.15 20.19
N ASN A 202 -12.68 10.85 20.54
CA ASN A 202 -11.57 11.15 19.64
C ASN A 202 -10.91 9.89 19.07
N ILE A 203 -10.53 8.95 19.95
CA ILE A 203 -9.86 7.70 19.54
C ILE A 203 -10.77 6.89 18.60
N PHE A 204 -12.05 6.73 18.99
CA PHE A 204 -13.01 5.98 18.18
C PHE A 204 -13.34 6.68 16.87
N ALA A 205 -13.51 8.00 16.85
CA ALA A 205 -13.81 8.77 15.65
C ALA A 205 -12.70 8.66 14.60
N HIS A 206 -11.43 8.81 15.01
CA HIS A 206 -10.30 8.67 14.09
C HIS A 206 -10.13 7.23 13.59
N MET A 207 -10.29 6.21 14.44
CA MET A 207 -10.23 4.81 14.00
C MET A 207 -11.36 4.46 13.03
N CYS A 208 -12.57 4.92 13.32
CA CYS A 208 -13.76 4.73 12.48
C CYS A 208 -13.60 5.43 11.12
N LEU A 209 -13.00 6.63 11.08
CA LEU A 209 -12.78 7.37 9.83
C LEU A 209 -12.02 6.53 8.79
N TYR A 210 -10.90 5.92 9.17
CA TYR A 210 -10.11 5.10 8.24
C TYR A 210 -10.88 3.87 7.75
N CYS A 211 -11.65 3.22 8.62
CA CYS A 211 -12.48 2.06 8.27
C CYS A 211 -13.64 2.46 7.36
N ALA A 212 -14.29 3.58 7.63
CA ALA A 212 -15.35 4.13 6.80
C ALA A 212 -14.85 4.50 5.40
N LEU A 213 -13.69 5.17 5.31
CA LEU A 213 -13.06 5.50 4.03
C LEU A 213 -12.69 4.23 3.23
N GLY A 214 -12.14 3.22 3.91
CA GLY A 214 -11.83 1.92 3.32
C GLY A 214 -13.06 1.20 2.77
N GLU A 215 -14.13 1.14 3.56
CA GLU A 215 -15.39 0.49 3.18
C GLU A 215 -16.06 1.21 2.01
N ILE A 216 -16.17 2.54 2.08
CA ILE A 216 -16.75 3.36 1.01
C ILE A 216 -16.00 3.07 -0.30
N LEU A 217 -14.68 3.04 -0.25
CA LEU A 217 -13.87 2.79 -1.44
C LEU A 217 -14.10 1.39 -2.03
N VAL A 218 -14.14 0.35 -1.20
CA VAL A 218 -14.42 -1.03 -1.64
C VAL A 218 -15.79 -1.12 -2.30
N VAL A 219 -16.82 -0.55 -1.65
CA VAL A 219 -18.18 -0.49 -2.19
C VAL A 219 -18.20 0.21 -3.55
N GLN A 220 -17.51 1.34 -3.71
CA GLN A 220 -17.43 2.05 -4.99
C GLN A 220 -16.74 1.23 -6.08
N CYS A 221 -15.67 0.51 -5.75
CA CYS A 221 -15.01 -0.38 -6.70
C CYS A 221 -15.94 -1.53 -7.15
N ASN A 222 -16.73 -2.10 -6.23
CA ASN A 222 -17.69 -3.16 -6.55
C ASN A 222 -18.84 -2.66 -7.44
N LYS A 223 -19.31 -1.41 -7.25
CA LYS A 223 -20.35 -0.84 -8.11
C LYS A 223 -19.95 -0.77 -9.58
N ILE A 224 -18.67 -0.50 -9.87
CA ILE A 224 -18.14 -0.51 -11.24
C ILE A 224 -18.24 -1.90 -11.86
N TYR A 225 -17.96 -2.95 -11.08
CA TYR A 225 -18.12 -4.34 -11.53
C TYR A 225 -19.57 -4.62 -11.92
N TYR A 226 -20.53 -4.27 -11.06
CA TYR A 226 -21.95 -4.48 -11.34
C TYR A 226 -22.44 -3.64 -12.53
N ALA A 227 -21.99 -2.38 -12.65
CA ALA A 227 -22.31 -1.55 -13.81
C ALA A 227 -21.77 -2.13 -15.12
N ALA A 228 -20.60 -2.77 -15.12
CA ALA A 228 -20.09 -3.50 -16.27
C ALA A 228 -20.95 -4.74 -16.57
N TYR A 229 -21.26 -5.53 -15.54
CA TYR A 229 -22.00 -6.78 -15.63
C TYR A 229 -23.43 -6.62 -16.15
N SER A 230 -24.15 -5.59 -15.64
CA SER A 230 -25.54 -5.32 -15.99
C SER A 230 -25.76 -4.74 -17.38
N ASN A 231 -24.69 -4.46 -18.15
CA ASN A 231 -24.83 -4.07 -19.54
C ASN A 231 -25.33 -5.24 -20.40
N LYS A 232 -25.99 -4.94 -21.52
CA LYS A 232 -26.34 -5.94 -22.56
C LYS A 232 -25.12 -6.32 -23.40
N TRP A 233 -24.02 -6.74 -22.75
CA TRP A 233 -22.74 -7.02 -23.38
C TRP A 233 -22.81 -8.19 -24.39
N TYR A 234 -23.85 -9.04 -24.30
CA TYR A 234 -24.15 -10.11 -25.26
C TYR A 234 -24.75 -9.60 -26.59
N THR A 235 -25.28 -8.38 -26.64
CA THR A 235 -25.74 -7.73 -27.88
C THR A 235 -24.72 -6.74 -28.45
N MET A 236 -23.60 -6.54 -27.75
CA MET A 236 -22.56 -5.59 -28.14
C MET A 236 -21.51 -6.25 -29.05
N ASN A 237 -20.76 -5.43 -29.79
CA ASN A 237 -19.64 -5.89 -30.60
C ASN A 237 -18.61 -6.64 -29.75
N SER A 238 -18.12 -7.78 -30.25
CA SER A 238 -17.09 -8.64 -29.62
C SER A 238 -15.93 -7.87 -28.95
N LYS A 239 -15.43 -6.80 -29.58
CA LYS A 239 -14.34 -5.96 -29.04
C LYS A 239 -14.75 -5.17 -27.78
N VAL A 240 -16.01 -4.78 -27.64
CA VAL A 240 -16.53 -4.10 -26.44
C VAL A 240 -16.76 -5.11 -25.33
N THR A 241 -17.33 -6.26 -25.68
CA THR A 241 -17.53 -7.38 -24.76
C THR A 241 -16.22 -7.82 -24.12
N GLN A 242 -15.13 -7.97 -24.90
CA GLN A 242 -13.80 -8.31 -24.38
C GLN A 242 -13.25 -7.26 -23.40
N ASN A 243 -13.44 -5.97 -23.68
CA ASN A 243 -13.02 -4.88 -22.81
C ASN A 243 -13.83 -4.81 -21.51
N LEU A 244 -15.15 -5.06 -21.58
CA LEU A 244 -16.01 -5.16 -20.40
C LEU A 244 -15.64 -6.37 -19.54
N LEU A 245 -15.31 -7.51 -20.16
CA LEU A 245 -14.83 -8.71 -19.47
C LEU A 245 -13.53 -8.45 -18.68
N ILE A 246 -12.55 -7.75 -19.27
CA ILE A 246 -11.32 -7.37 -18.56
C ILE A 246 -11.64 -6.47 -17.36
N LEU A 247 -12.61 -5.56 -17.52
CA LEU A 247 -13.06 -4.66 -16.47
C LEU A 247 -13.78 -5.42 -15.35
N MET A 248 -14.61 -6.42 -15.68
CA MET A 248 -15.24 -7.32 -14.71
C MET A 248 -14.20 -8.18 -13.97
N ILE A 249 -13.22 -8.76 -14.68
CA ILE A 249 -12.12 -9.55 -14.08
C ILE A 249 -11.25 -8.68 -13.16
N ARG A 250 -11.04 -7.40 -13.50
CA ARG A 250 -10.33 -6.48 -12.61
C ARG A 250 -11.20 -6.03 -11.44
N GLY A 251 -12.49 -5.80 -11.68
CA GLY A 251 -13.48 -5.36 -10.70
C GLY A 251 -13.82 -6.43 -9.65
N SER A 252 -13.68 -7.71 -10.00
CA SER A 252 -13.80 -8.83 -9.06
C SER A 252 -12.64 -8.91 -8.06
N LYS A 253 -11.57 -8.12 -8.26
CA LYS A 253 -10.46 -7.95 -7.32
C LYS A 253 -10.58 -6.60 -6.60
N PRO A 254 -11.24 -6.51 -5.44
CA PRO A 254 -11.42 -5.25 -4.70
C PRO A 254 -10.08 -4.59 -4.34
N VAL A 255 -10.07 -3.25 -4.34
CA VAL A 255 -8.92 -2.46 -3.88
C VAL A 255 -9.12 -2.18 -2.40
N TYR A 256 -8.27 -2.76 -1.55
CA TYR A 256 -8.30 -2.53 -0.11
C TYR A 256 -7.31 -1.46 0.31
N LEU A 257 -7.74 -0.57 1.19
CA LEU A 257 -6.84 0.14 2.09
C LEU A 257 -6.29 -0.88 3.07
N THR A 258 -4.97 -1.06 3.15
CA THR A 258 -4.36 -2.03 4.06
C THR A 258 -3.46 -1.34 5.08
N ALA A 259 -3.55 -1.74 6.34
CA ALA A 259 -2.58 -1.34 7.36
C ALA A 259 -1.35 -2.26 7.27
N GLY A 260 -0.18 -1.66 7.05
CA GLY A 260 1.10 -2.38 6.97
C GLY A 260 1.22 -3.40 5.83
N LYS A 261 0.28 -3.43 4.88
CA LYS A 261 0.09 -4.51 3.87
C LYS A 261 -0.33 -5.87 4.46
N ILE A 262 -0.70 -5.91 5.73
CA ILE A 262 -0.98 -7.16 6.45
C ILE A 262 -2.48 -7.41 6.56
N PHE A 263 -3.28 -6.35 6.82
CA PHE A 263 -4.73 -6.48 6.99
C PHE A 263 -5.50 -5.36 6.29
N PRO A 264 -6.64 -5.67 5.63
CA PRO A 264 -7.51 -4.65 5.03
C PRO A 264 -8.22 -3.86 6.13
N ILE A 265 -8.28 -2.53 5.98
CA ILE A 265 -8.94 -1.60 6.91
C ILE A 265 -10.38 -1.44 6.41
N THR A 266 -11.30 -2.29 6.90
CA THR A 266 -12.73 -2.30 6.53
C THR A 266 -13.62 -2.25 7.77
N MET A 267 -14.89 -1.87 7.59
CA MET A 267 -15.85 -1.92 8.70
C MET A 267 -16.06 -3.36 9.21
N ALA A 268 -15.95 -4.36 8.32
CA ALA A 268 -15.98 -5.76 8.72
C ALA A 268 -14.82 -6.12 9.66
N THR A 269 -13.59 -5.66 9.37
CA THR A 269 -12.45 -5.88 10.28
C THR A 269 -12.61 -5.14 11.60
N PHE A 270 -13.16 -3.91 11.58
CA PHE A 270 -13.46 -3.14 12.79
C PHE A 270 -14.54 -3.81 13.66
N CYS A 271 -15.65 -4.26 13.06
CA CYS A 271 -16.76 -4.91 13.77
C CYS A 271 -16.46 -6.36 14.18
N SER A 272 -15.52 -7.04 13.49
CA SER A 272 -15.03 -8.37 13.91
C SER A 272 -14.30 -8.35 15.26
N VAL A 273 -13.94 -7.14 15.74
CA VAL A 273 -13.59 -6.87 17.12
C VAL A 273 -14.90 -6.63 17.92
N ARG A 274 -15.44 -7.70 18.53
CA ARG A 274 -16.82 -7.78 19.07
C ARG A 274 -17.26 -6.69 20.08
N TYR A 275 -18.54 -6.30 19.92
CA TYR A 275 -19.62 -5.85 20.84
C TYR A 275 -19.53 -4.68 21.84
N GLN A 276 -18.44 -3.91 21.95
CA GLN A 276 -18.50 -2.67 22.76
C GLN A 276 -18.73 -1.37 21.94
N CYS A 277 -18.61 -1.42 20.61
CA CYS A 277 -18.68 -0.22 19.77
C CYS A 277 -20.08 0.13 19.24
N LEU A 278 -21.09 -0.72 19.41
CA LEU A 278 -22.40 -0.53 18.76
C LEU A 278 -23.12 0.74 19.22
N SER A 279 -23.09 1.04 20.52
CA SER A 279 -23.74 2.22 21.10
C SER A 279 -23.09 3.54 20.65
N VAL A 280 -21.75 3.58 20.59
CA VAL A 280 -20.97 4.76 20.14
C VAL A 280 -21.15 4.97 18.63
N ILE A 281 -21.18 3.89 17.84
CA ILE A 281 -21.41 3.97 16.38
C ILE A 281 -22.82 4.50 16.06
N ILE A 282 -23.84 4.07 16.80
CA ILE A 282 -25.23 4.54 16.62
C ILE A 282 -25.33 6.03 16.96
N VAL A 283 -24.73 6.47 18.08
CA VAL A 283 -24.69 7.89 18.47
C VAL A 283 -23.92 8.74 17.45
N LEU A 284 -22.78 8.25 16.94
CA LEU A 284 -22.00 8.93 15.91
C LEU A 284 -22.76 9.01 14.56
N PHE A 285 -23.49 7.96 14.18
CA PHE A 285 -24.33 7.94 12.97
C PHE A 285 -25.53 8.88 13.09
N ILE A 286 -26.19 8.93 14.25
CA ILE A 286 -27.30 9.86 14.53
C ILE A 286 -26.78 11.31 14.53
N PHE A 287 -25.63 11.56 15.17
CA PHE A 287 -24.99 12.87 15.20
C PHE A 287 -24.56 13.33 13.80
N LEU A 288 -23.91 12.48 13.00
CA LEU A 288 -23.58 12.78 11.61
C LEU A 288 -24.83 13.07 10.78
N LYS A 289 -25.90 12.29 10.94
CA LYS A 289 -27.17 12.46 10.21
C LYS A 289 -27.86 13.79 10.56
N HIS A 290 -27.82 14.22 11.83
CA HIS A 290 -28.35 15.52 12.26
C HIS A 290 -27.48 16.70 11.81
N VAL A 291 -26.15 16.59 11.87
CA VAL A 291 -25.23 17.62 11.33
C VAL A 291 -25.39 17.74 9.80
N LEU A 292 -25.62 16.63 9.10
CA LEU A 292 -25.96 16.59 7.66
C LEU A 292 -27.30 17.28 7.34
N GLN A 293 -28.26 17.30 8.27
CA GLN A 293 -29.53 18.02 8.12
C GLN A 293 -29.41 19.52 8.41
N LEU A 294 -28.50 19.93 9.31
CA LEU A 294 -28.32 21.32 9.71
C LEU A 294 -27.50 22.16 8.72
N ILE A 295 -26.65 21.54 7.88
CA ILE A 295 -25.83 22.24 6.87
C ILE A 295 -26.52 22.18 5.51
N LYS A 296 -27.61 22.94 5.35
CA LYS A 296 -28.22 23.22 4.04
C LYS A 296 -28.06 24.71 3.75
N THR A 297 -26.95 25.11 3.14
CA THR A 297 -26.75 26.51 2.73
C THR A 297 -26.40 26.68 1.25
N SER A 298 -27.32 27.43 0.63
CA SER A 298 -27.30 28.29 -0.55
C SER A 298 -26.09 28.27 -1.50
N THR A 299 -26.42 28.00 -2.76
CA THR A 299 -25.64 28.22 -3.98
C THR A 299 -25.54 29.70 -4.33
N TYR A 300 -24.31 30.21 -4.51
CA TYR A 300 -24.07 31.44 -5.25
C TYR A 300 -23.05 31.20 -6.38
N HIS A 301 -23.41 31.70 -7.56
CA HIS A 301 -22.68 31.66 -8.82
C HIS A 301 -21.58 32.73 -8.86
N THR A 302 -20.36 32.37 -9.30
CA THR A 302 -19.53 33.11 -10.29
C THR A 302 -18.20 32.36 -10.56
N ASN A 303 -17.75 32.39 -11.82
CA ASN A 303 -16.57 31.70 -12.39
C ASN A 303 -16.43 30.19 -12.04
N PHE A 304 -17.41 29.46 -12.56
CA PHE A 304 -17.84 28.10 -12.22
C PHE A 304 -16.76 27.03 -11.98
N LEU A 305 -15.77 26.87 -12.86
CA LEU A 305 -14.89 25.68 -12.82
C LEU A 305 -13.72 25.79 -11.83
N GLN A 306 -13.08 26.96 -11.75
CA GLN A 306 -11.98 27.20 -10.81
C GLN A 306 -12.52 27.41 -9.38
N ALA A 307 -13.69 28.03 -9.26
CA ALA A 307 -14.36 28.25 -7.98
C ALA A 307 -14.76 26.95 -7.30
N ASP A 308 -15.24 25.95 -8.04
CA ASP A 308 -15.61 24.64 -7.50
C ASP A 308 -14.40 23.87 -6.93
N PHE A 309 -13.27 23.90 -7.65
CA PHE A 309 -12.02 23.28 -7.18
C PHE A 309 -11.54 23.95 -5.89
N GLU A 310 -11.44 25.29 -5.89
CA GLU A 310 -11.03 26.05 -4.72
C GLU A 310 -11.98 25.79 -3.55
N TRP A 311 -13.29 25.78 -3.79
CA TRP A 311 -14.30 25.43 -2.78
C TRP A 311 -14.08 24.01 -2.24
N ALA A 312 -13.82 23.01 -3.09
CA ALA A 312 -13.63 21.63 -2.64
C ALA A 312 -12.40 21.46 -1.72
N VAL A 313 -11.31 22.20 -1.97
CA VAL A 313 -10.03 22.01 -1.26
C VAL A 313 -9.74 23.05 -0.17
N LYS A 314 -10.49 24.16 -0.10
CA LYS A 314 -10.20 25.34 0.75
C LYS A 314 -9.86 25.02 2.20
N LEU A 315 -10.63 24.14 2.85
CA LEU A 315 -10.46 23.80 4.27
C LEU A 315 -9.13 23.09 4.54
N ASN A 316 -8.77 22.11 3.71
CA ASN A 316 -7.49 21.41 3.82
C ASN A 316 -6.31 22.27 3.38
N ARG A 317 -6.53 23.13 2.37
CA ARG A 317 -5.52 24.07 1.90
C ARG A 317 -5.15 25.05 3.00
N PHE A 318 -6.12 25.62 3.71
CA PHE A 318 -5.87 26.55 4.81
C PHE A 318 -4.95 25.97 5.88
N THR A 319 -5.26 24.78 6.40
CA THR A 319 -4.48 24.17 7.49
C THR A 319 -3.10 23.67 7.04
N LEU A 320 -3.01 23.02 5.88
CA LEU A 320 -1.73 22.53 5.36
C LEU A 320 -0.82 23.67 4.87
N ASP A 321 -1.36 24.80 4.40
CA ASP A 321 -0.55 25.95 3.98
C ASP A 321 0.00 26.73 5.18
N LEU A 322 -0.78 26.81 6.27
CA LEU A 322 -0.31 27.33 7.56
C LEU A 322 0.89 26.52 8.09
N LEU A 323 0.87 25.20 7.91
CA LEU A 323 1.97 24.28 8.26
C LEU A 323 3.11 24.26 7.22
N GLY A 324 2.94 24.87 6.04
CA GLY A 324 3.90 24.80 4.93
C GLY A 324 3.93 23.46 4.15
N LEU A 325 3.01 22.54 4.49
CA LEU A 325 2.89 21.20 3.91
C LEU A 325 2.05 21.16 2.62
N TRP A 326 1.27 22.21 2.31
CA TRP A 326 0.42 22.21 1.12
C TRP A 326 1.25 22.01 -0.18
N PRO A 327 0.89 21.03 -1.02
CA PRO A 327 1.62 20.72 -2.26
C PRO A 327 1.32 21.76 -3.35
N LYS A 328 2.17 22.79 -3.48
CA LYS A 328 2.12 23.80 -4.55
C LYS A 328 3.14 23.49 -5.65
N ASN A 329 2.79 23.79 -6.91
CA ASN A 329 3.74 23.87 -8.03
C ASN A 329 4.51 25.21 -7.93
N ILE A 330 5.51 25.27 -7.05
CA ILE A 330 6.26 26.50 -6.80
C ILE A 330 7.38 26.62 -7.85
N GLN A 331 7.27 27.63 -8.71
CA GLN A 331 8.32 27.97 -9.69
C GLN A 331 9.42 28.85 -9.08
N ASN A 332 9.11 29.67 -8.08
CA ASN A 332 10.06 30.60 -7.46
C ASN A 332 10.87 29.93 -6.33
N PRO A 333 12.22 29.89 -6.40
CA PRO A 333 13.06 29.28 -5.37
C PRO A 333 12.88 29.88 -3.98
N TRP A 334 12.63 31.20 -3.86
CA TRP A 334 12.41 31.87 -2.57
C TRP A 334 11.15 31.39 -1.85
N GLN A 335 10.06 31.18 -2.59
CA GLN A 335 8.81 30.66 -2.03
C GLN A 335 8.98 29.21 -1.57
N LYS A 336 9.76 28.40 -2.32
CA LYS A 336 10.08 27.01 -1.94
C LYS A 336 10.90 26.98 -0.66
N LEU A 337 11.89 27.87 -0.54
CA LEU A 337 12.71 28.03 0.66
C LEU A 337 11.86 28.40 1.88
N MET A 338 10.98 29.40 1.74
CA MET A 338 10.10 29.85 2.84
C MET A 338 9.12 28.74 3.31
N CYS A 339 8.55 27.96 2.39
CA CYS A 339 7.71 26.82 2.76
C CYS A 339 8.51 25.74 3.53
N ASN A 340 9.71 25.40 3.07
CA ASN A 340 10.57 24.42 3.74
C ASN A 340 11.02 24.93 5.12
N PHE A 341 11.33 26.21 5.23
CA PHE A 341 11.72 26.84 6.48
C PHE A 341 10.58 26.81 7.51
N ARG A 342 9.34 27.09 7.10
CA ARG A 342 8.15 26.95 7.97
C ARG A 342 7.98 25.52 8.49
N VAL A 343 8.10 24.52 7.61
CA VAL A 343 8.00 23.10 8.00
C VAL A 343 9.11 22.73 8.99
N LEU A 344 10.34 23.21 8.76
CA LEU A 344 11.48 22.98 9.65
C LEU A 344 11.26 23.61 11.03
N ILE A 345 10.76 24.85 11.11
CA ILE A 345 10.44 25.50 12.40
C ILE A 345 9.39 24.69 13.16
N VAL A 346 8.30 24.28 12.49
CA VAL A 346 7.24 23.48 13.13
C VAL A 346 7.78 22.14 13.61
N PHE A 347 8.61 21.47 12.82
CA PHE A 347 9.25 20.20 13.19
C PHE A 347 10.18 20.35 14.39
N LEU A 348 11.08 21.34 14.38
CA LEU A 348 12.02 21.62 15.47
C LEU A 348 11.28 22.02 16.75
N GLY A 349 10.28 22.89 16.63
CA GLY A 349 9.46 23.32 17.76
C GLY A 349 8.70 22.16 18.43
N LEU A 350 8.06 21.29 17.64
CA LEU A 350 7.40 20.10 18.18
C LEU A 350 8.36 19.12 18.84
N THR A 351 9.52 18.90 18.24
CA THR A 351 10.51 17.96 18.77
C THR A 351 11.13 18.46 20.08
N VAL A 352 11.57 19.72 20.11
CA VAL A 352 12.19 20.32 21.29
C VAL A 352 11.19 20.60 22.40
N CYS A 353 10.02 21.18 22.09
CA CYS A 353 9.07 21.61 23.12
C CYS A 353 8.17 20.49 23.64
N LEU A 354 7.90 19.44 22.84
CA LEU A 354 6.98 18.38 23.24
C LEU A 354 7.62 17.00 23.28
N VAL A 355 8.28 16.54 22.21
CA VAL A 355 8.77 15.14 22.13
C VAL A 355 9.88 14.86 23.14
N ILE A 356 10.95 15.67 23.15
CA ILE A 356 12.09 15.44 24.05
C ILE A 356 11.65 15.49 25.52
N PRO A 357 10.90 16.51 26.00
CA PRO A 357 10.39 16.54 27.37
C PRO A 357 9.45 15.38 27.71
N SER A 358 8.66 14.90 26.74
CA SER A 358 7.74 13.76 26.94
C SER A 358 8.50 12.45 27.06
N ILE A 359 9.49 12.19 26.20
CA ILE A 359 10.34 10.99 26.26
C ILE A 359 11.17 11.00 27.55
N HIS A 360 11.73 12.15 27.94
CA HIS A 360 12.48 12.25 29.18
C HIS A 360 11.59 12.02 30.41
N SER A 361 10.37 12.56 30.42
CA SER A 361 9.36 12.25 31.44
C SER A 361 9.09 10.74 31.50
N LEU A 362 8.88 10.09 30.35
CA LEU A 362 8.66 8.64 30.26
C LEU A 362 9.82 7.81 30.83
N THR A 363 11.08 8.24 30.64
CA THR A 363 12.25 7.55 31.23
C THR A 363 12.33 7.65 32.75
N ARG A 364 11.77 8.72 33.35
CA ARG A 364 11.81 8.91 34.81
C ARG A 364 10.68 8.20 35.54
N ILE A 365 9.50 8.17 34.94
CA ILE A 365 8.33 7.44 35.47
C ILE A 365 8.38 5.96 35.09
N PHE A 366 9.50 5.49 34.53
CA PHE A 366 9.72 4.11 34.13
C PHE A 366 9.67 3.21 35.37
N GLY A 367 8.62 2.39 35.46
CA GLY A 367 8.33 1.53 36.61
C GLY A 367 6.92 1.69 37.16
N ASP A 368 6.29 2.87 37.01
CA ASP A 368 4.89 3.12 37.37
C ASP A 368 4.02 3.08 36.11
N VAL A 369 3.23 2.02 36.00
CA VAL A 369 2.48 1.71 34.77
C VAL A 369 1.36 2.70 34.51
N LEU A 370 0.73 3.22 35.57
CA LEU A 370 -0.37 4.16 35.46
C LEU A 370 0.12 5.52 34.94
N LEU A 371 1.24 6.01 35.50
CA LEU A 371 1.87 7.25 35.04
C LEU A 371 2.45 7.12 33.63
N MET A 372 3.03 5.96 33.30
CA MET A 372 3.50 5.68 31.94
C MET A 372 2.37 5.69 30.92
N LEU A 373 1.20 5.11 31.25
CA LEU A 373 0.04 5.08 30.35
C LEU A 373 -0.53 6.48 30.11
N ASP A 374 -0.64 7.28 31.17
CA ASP A 374 -1.06 8.69 31.09
C ASP A 374 -0.09 9.54 30.23
N ASN A 375 1.21 9.30 30.32
CA ASN A 375 2.21 9.95 29.46
C ASN A 375 2.08 9.48 28.00
N LEU A 376 2.02 8.17 27.77
CA LEU A 376 1.95 7.57 26.43
C LEU A 376 0.71 8.00 25.65
N GLN A 377 -0.41 8.29 26.32
CA GLN A 377 -1.63 8.81 25.71
C GLN A 377 -1.37 10.06 24.84
N PHE A 378 -0.43 10.93 25.25
CA PHE A 378 -0.07 12.14 24.51
C PHE A 378 1.22 11.96 23.70
N THR A 379 2.21 11.26 24.25
CA THR A 379 3.51 11.07 23.62
C THR A 379 3.40 10.32 22.28
N LEU A 380 2.55 9.29 22.19
CA LEU A 380 2.38 8.52 20.95
C LEU A 380 1.75 9.35 19.80
N PRO A 381 0.64 10.11 20.01
CA PRO A 381 0.15 11.05 19.01
C PRO A 381 1.18 12.09 18.58
N ILE A 382 1.96 12.66 19.50
CA ILE A 382 2.97 13.68 19.18
C ILE A 382 4.09 13.09 18.31
N ILE A 383 4.59 11.90 18.66
CA ILE A 383 5.56 11.16 17.82
C ILE A 383 4.94 10.85 16.44
N SER A 384 3.68 10.45 16.39
CA SER A 384 2.95 10.23 15.13
C SER A 384 2.90 11.50 14.28
N CYS A 385 2.68 12.69 14.87
CA CYS A 385 2.72 13.97 14.16
C CYS A 385 4.08 14.27 13.55
N VAL A 386 5.17 14.04 14.29
CA VAL A 386 6.54 14.23 13.79
C VAL A 386 6.81 13.31 12.60
N ILE A 387 6.46 12.03 12.72
CA ILE A 387 6.58 11.05 11.62
C ILE A 387 5.75 11.49 10.41
N ARG A 388 4.52 11.96 10.63
CA ARG A 388 3.61 12.43 9.57
C ARG A 388 4.18 13.64 8.84
N ILE A 389 4.75 14.62 9.56
CA ILE A 389 5.44 15.76 8.93
C ILE A 389 6.57 15.26 8.03
N MET A 390 7.44 14.38 8.55
CA MET A 390 8.58 13.86 7.78
C MET A 390 8.12 13.11 6.53
N ILE A 391 7.11 12.25 6.64
CA ILE A 391 6.56 11.50 5.50
C ILE A 391 5.94 12.46 4.48
N PHE A 392 5.10 13.40 4.91
CA PHE A 392 4.41 14.31 3.99
C PHE A 392 5.39 15.27 3.30
N TRP A 393 6.42 15.72 4.04
CA TRP A 393 7.49 16.57 3.50
C TRP A 393 8.36 15.82 2.50
N TRP A 394 8.80 14.60 2.82
CA TRP A 394 9.58 13.76 1.91
C TRP A 394 8.80 13.35 0.67
N LYS A 395 7.51 13.04 0.81
CA LYS A 395 6.63 12.64 -0.30
C LYS A 395 5.99 13.81 -1.04
N LYS A 396 6.32 15.05 -0.73
CA LYS A 396 5.72 16.24 -1.35
C LYS A 396 5.78 16.20 -2.88
N GLU A 397 6.89 15.74 -3.46
CA GLU A 397 7.04 15.60 -4.92
C GLU A 397 6.13 14.54 -5.54
N ALA A 398 5.76 13.50 -4.78
CA ALA A 398 4.80 12.49 -5.22
C ALA A 398 3.34 12.96 -5.07
N ILE A 399 3.07 13.86 -4.11
CA ILE A 399 1.73 14.39 -3.82
C ILE A 399 1.36 15.53 -4.79
N VAL A 400 2.32 16.33 -5.26
CA VAL A 400 2.07 17.43 -6.22
C VAL A 400 1.38 16.95 -7.51
N PRO A 401 1.83 15.86 -8.19
CA PRO A 401 1.12 15.30 -9.34
C PRO A 401 -0.33 14.90 -9.02
N ILE A 402 -0.58 14.31 -7.86
CA ILE A 402 -1.93 13.92 -7.40
C ILE A 402 -2.84 15.15 -7.37
N MET A 403 -2.36 16.25 -6.77
CA MET A 403 -3.14 17.49 -6.68
C MET A 403 -3.36 18.17 -8.03
N ASN A 404 -2.34 18.18 -8.90
CA ASN A 404 -2.49 18.69 -10.27
C ASN A 404 -3.52 17.88 -11.06
N MET A 405 -3.56 16.56 -10.85
CA MET A 405 -4.55 15.70 -11.49
C MET A 405 -5.96 15.95 -10.95
N ILE A 406 -6.13 16.12 -9.64
CA ILE A 406 -7.42 16.51 -9.02
C ILE A 406 -7.89 17.85 -9.61
N ALA A 407 -7.03 18.87 -9.61
CA ALA A 407 -7.35 20.18 -10.17
C ALA A 407 -7.79 20.08 -11.65
N LYS A 408 -7.05 19.32 -12.46
CA LYS A 408 -7.41 19.07 -13.86
C LYS A 408 -8.76 18.37 -13.99
N ASP A 409 -9.05 17.41 -13.12
CA ASP A 409 -10.32 16.69 -13.12
C ASP A 409 -11.49 17.62 -12.78
N TRP A 410 -11.32 18.63 -11.91
CA TRP A 410 -12.33 19.65 -11.63
C TRP A 410 -12.54 20.63 -12.79
N ILE A 411 -11.46 21.07 -13.45
CA ILE A 411 -11.50 22.06 -14.55
C ILE A 411 -12.03 21.45 -15.87
N MET A 412 -11.95 20.12 -16.04
CA MET A 412 -12.44 19.47 -17.26
C MET A 412 -13.95 19.69 -17.46
N LEU A 413 -14.37 19.96 -18.71
CA LEU A 413 -15.79 20.06 -19.09
C LEU A 413 -16.55 18.78 -18.70
N LYS A 414 -17.69 18.96 -18.00
CA LYS A 414 -18.57 17.90 -17.47
C LYS A 414 -20.02 18.26 -17.73
N THR A 415 -20.89 17.26 -17.76
CA THR A 415 -22.33 17.50 -17.75
C THR A 415 -22.79 18.01 -16.38
N ASN A 416 -23.94 18.67 -16.31
CA ASN A 416 -24.50 19.14 -15.03
C ASN A 416 -24.69 18.00 -14.02
N GLN A 417 -25.07 16.82 -14.49
CA GLN A 417 -25.20 15.62 -13.66
C GLN A 417 -23.84 15.19 -13.07
N GLU A 418 -22.80 15.06 -13.90
CA GLU A 418 -21.45 14.67 -13.47
C GLU A 418 -20.85 15.68 -12.48
N ARG A 419 -21.11 16.98 -12.70
CA ARG A 419 -20.70 18.05 -11.80
C ARG A 419 -21.38 17.94 -10.44
N ASN A 420 -22.69 17.73 -10.41
CA ASN A 420 -23.46 17.58 -9.16
C ASN A 420 -22.99 16.35 -8.35
N MET A 421 -22.60 15.27 -9.02
CA MET A 421 -22.03 14.07 -8.37
C MET A 421 -20.70 14.39 -7.66
N MET A 422 -19.80 15.12 -8.33
CA MET A 422 -18.54 15.57 -7.74
C MET A 422 -18.74 16.52 -6.55
N ILE A 423 -19.66 17.49 -6.69
CA ILE A 423 -20.00 18.43 -5.61
C ILE A 423 -20.54 17.68 -4.39
N ARG A 424 -21.47 16.73 -4.58
CA ARG A 424 -22.03 15.92 -3.49
C ARG A 424 -20.94 15.15 -2.73
N ARG A 425 -19.97 14.56 -3.42
CA ARG A 425 -18.85 13.85 -2.78
C ARG A 425 -17.91 14.81 -2.05
N ALA A 426 -17.63 15.98 -2.63
CA ALA A 426 -16.85 17.02 -1.97
C ALA A 426 -17.55 17.59 -0.73
N GLN A 427 -18.88 17.73 -0.75
CA GLN A 427 -19.69 18.10 0.44
C GLN A 427 -19.50 17.09 1.56
N ASN A 428 -19.62 15.80 1.28
CA ASN A 428 -19.41 14.75 2.28
C ASN A 428 -18.00 14.80 2.88
N ALA A 429 -16.97 15.00 2.05
CA ALA A 429 -15.60 15.18 2.52
C ALA A 429 -15.48 16.39 3.44
N ARG A 430 -16.08 17.53 3.06
CA ARG A 430 -16.05 18.76 3.87
C ARG A 430 -16.75 18.61 5.22
N ILE A 431 -17.86 17.89 5.28
CA ILE A 431 -18.55 17.62 6.55
C ILE A 431 -17.64 16.83 7.49
N ILE A 432 -16.99 15.78 6.99
CA ILE A 432 -16.02 15.00 7.77
C ILE A 432 -14.88 15.89 8.28
N ILE A 433 -14.34 16.75 7.41
CA ILE A 433 -13.26 17.68 7.76
C ILE A 433 -13.70 18.66 8.86
N ILE A 434 -14.90 19.24 8.74
CA ILE A 434 -15.46 20.16 9.75
C ILE A 434 -15.64 19.43 11.08
N CYS A 435 -16.28 18.25 11.08
CA CYS A 435 -16.48 17.46 12.28
C CYS A 435 -15.14 17.09 12.95
N SER A 436 -14.13 16.69 12.17
CA SER A 436 -12.79 16.38 12.68
C SER A 436 -12.18 17.59 13.39
N TYR A 437 -12.23 18.79 12.79
CA TYR A 437 -11.71 20.00 13.43
C TYR A 437 -12.52 20.43 14.66
N CYS A 438 -13.85 20.26 14.67
CA CYS A 438 -14.68 20.56 15.84
C CYS A 438 -14.32 19.65 17.03
N ILE A 439 -14.18 18.35 16.81
CA ILE A 439 -13.78 17.39 17.84
C ILE A 439 -12.36 17.73 18.36
N MET A 440 -11.45 18.06 17.44
CA MET A 440 -10.06 18.42 17.78
C MET A 440 -9.97 19.73 18.57
N THR A 441 -10.80 20.72 18.24
CA THR A 441 -10.90 22.00 18.95
C THR A 441 -11.46 21.81 20.35
N LEU A 442 -12.47 20.95 20.50
CA LEU A 442 -13.03 20.58 21.79
C LEU A 442 -11.99 19.87 22.68
N ALA A 443 -11.19 18.96 22.12
CA ALA A 443 -10.08 18.34 22.85
C ALA A 443 -9.02 19.37 23.28
N CYS A 444 -8.66 20.31 22.39
CA CYS A 444 -7.74 21.40 22.70
C CYS A 444 -8.27 22.30 23.83
N PHE A 445 -9.57 22.59 23.84
CA PHE A 445 -10.22 23.34 24.92
C PHE A 445 -10.01 22.66 26.29
N PHE A 446 -10.24 21.35 26.38
CA PHE A 446 -10.04 20.62 27.64
C PHE A 446 -8.58 20.62 28.10
N VAL A 447 -7.62 20.50 27.19
CA VAL A 447 -6.19 20.44 27.51
C VAL A 447 -5.59 21.81 27.81
N ALA A 448 -6.05 22.87 27.14
CA ALA A 448 -5.46 24.21 27.25
C ALA A 448 -6.21 25.12 28.23
N VAL A 449 -7.54 25.07 28.27
CA VAL A 449 -8.36 26.05 29.01
C VAL A 449 -8.62 25.63 30.44
N LEU A 450 -8.93 24.35 30.70
CA LEU A 450 -9.19 23.88 32.06
C LEU A 450 -8.01 24.10 33.03
N PRO A 451 -6.73 23.88 32.63
CA PRO A 451 -5.59 24.16 33.50
C PRO A 451 -5.42 25.65 33.86
N ILE A 452 -5.88 26.58 33.01
CA ILE A 452 -5.86 28.03 33.30
C ILE A 452 -6.76 28.35 34.51
N PHE A 453 -7.85 27.60 34.69
CA PHE A 453 -8.76 27.75 35.83
C PHE A 453 -8.37 26.89 37.04
N GLY A 454 -7.19 26.24 37.03
CA GLY A 454 -6.74 25.37 38.10
C GLY A 454 -7.46 24.02 38.18
N LEU A 455 -8.25 23.67 37.15
CA LEU A 455 -8.95 22.39 37.08
C LEU A 455 -8.03 21.35 36.43
N SER A 456 -7.46 20.44 37.23
CA SER A 456 -6.77 19.28 36.69
C SER A 456 -7.79 18.31 36.10
N VAL A 457 -7.47 17.71 34.95
CA VAL A 457 -8.32 16.74 34.26
C VAL A 457 -7.84 15.29 34.44
N ARG A 458 -6.83 15.09 35.30
CA ARG A 458 -6.11 13.83 35.52
C ARG A 458 -6.39 13.30 36.92
N LEU A 459 -6.50 11.98 37.07
CA LEU A 459 -6.82 11.32 38.35
C LEU A 459 -5.63 11.29 39.34
N THR A 460 -4.38 11.38 38.88
CA THR A 460 -3.17 11.26 39.70
C THR A 460 -2.24 12.46 39.50
N PRO A 461 -2.27 13.47 40.40
CA PRO A 461 -1.52 14.71 40.22
C PRO A 461 -0.05 14.69 40.71
N ASN A 462 0.45 13.60 41.30
CA ASN A 462 1.33 13.77 42.47
C ASN A 462 2.86 13.77 42.24
N ILE A 463 3.42 13.60 41.04
CA ILE A 463 4.90 13.48 40.89
C ILE A 463 5.55 14.61 40.08
N THR A 464 4.86 15.25 39.13
CA THR A 464 5.47 16.25 38.22
C THR A 464 4.96 17.69 38.36
N ASP A 465 3.92 17.95 39.16
CA ASP A 465 3.36 19.30 39.38
C ASP A 465 3.50 19.72 40.86
N PRO A 466 4.63 20.32 41.29
CA PRO A 466 4.76 20.83 42.66
C PRO A 466 4.06 22.19 42.89
N GLY A 467 3.28 22.71 41.93
CA GLY A 467 2.72 24.07 41.93
C GLY A 467 1.19 24.16 42.03
N ARG A 468 0.66 25.37 42.32
CA ARG A 468 -0.79 25.68 42.45
C ARG A 468 -1.59 25.60 41.13
N MET A 469 -0.95 25.52 39.97
CA MET A 469 -1.62 25.44 38.65
C MET A 469 -1.04 24.27 37.83
N PRO A 470 -1.88 23.35 37.31
CA PRO A 470 -1.42 22.18 36.59
C PRO A 470 -0.94 22.54 35.17
N MET A 471 0.12 21.87 34.69
CA MET A 471 0.58 22.03 33.31
C MET A 471 -0.34 21.27 32.31
N PRO A 472 -0.54 21.79 31.07
CA PRO A 472 -1.30 21.08 30.03
C PRO A 472 -0.77 19.67 29.76
N LEU A 473 0.57 19.53 29.71
CA LEU A 473 1.27 18.26 29.58
C LEU A 473 2.32 18.09 30.69
N GLN A 474 2.18 17.03 31.48
CA GLN A 474 3.21 16.59 32.45
C GLN A 474 4.43 16.04 31.72
N THR A 475 5.36 16.95 31.46
CA THR A 475 6.62 16.70 30.76
C THR A 475 7.75 17.31 31.56
N HIS A 476 8.94 16.72 31.48
CA HIS A 476 10.06 17.17 32.28
C HIS A 476 11.00 18.02 31.42
N TYR A 477 11.23 19.26 31.86
CA TYR A 477 12.16 20.19 31.21
C TYR A 477 13.50 20.22 31.97
N ILE A 478 14.57 20.53 31.25
CA ILE A 478 15.94 20.59 31.79
C ILE A 478 16.11 21.79 32.74
N TYR A 479 15.22 22.78 32.65
CA TYR A 479 15.20 23.99 33.47
C TYR A 479 14.03 23.95 34.47
N ASP A 480 14.17 24.71 35.56
CA ASP A 480 13.19 24.78 36.63
C ASP A 480 11.92 25.53 36.20
N ILE A 481 10.84 24.76 35.99
CA ILE A 481 9.52 25.27 35.58
C ILE A 481 8.72 25.89 36.72
N THR A 482 9.20 25.85 37.96
CA THR A 482 8.48 26.43 39.12
C THR A 482 8.71 27.94 39.28
N LYS A 483 9.71 28.49 38.58
CA LYS A 483 10.11 29.90 38.64
C LYS A 483 9.42 30.73 37.55
N ARG A 484 9.04 31.96 37.90
CA ARG A 484 8.64 32.99 36.91
C ARG A 484 9.89 33.67 36.36
N PRO A 485 10.00 33.90 35.04
CA PRO A 485 8.97 33.77 33.98
C PRO A 485 8.94 32.41 33.23
N GLN A 486 9.78 31.44 33.61
CA GLN A 486 9.96 30.17 32.87
C GLN A 486 8.66 29.34 32.80
N TYR A 487 7.87 29.33 33.88
CA TYR A 487 6.56 28.68 33.93
C TYR A 487 5.62 29.20 32.82
N GLU A 488 5.45 30.53 32.72
CA GLU A 488 4.51 31.18 31.80
C GLU A 488 4.90 30.92 30.34
N LEU A 489 6.19 31.02 30.03
CA LEU A 489 6.72 30.74 28.70
C LEU A 489 6.52 29.27 28.30
N THR A 490 6.73 28.35 29.24
CA THR A 490 6.54 26.91 28.99
C THR A 490 5.06 26.56 28.82
N PHE A 491 4.19 27.17 29.60
CA PHE A 491 2.74 27.01 29.47
C PHE A 491 2.24 27.49 28.10
N ILE A 492 2.60 28.72 27.71
CA ILE A 492 2.22 29.30 26.41
C ILE A 492 2.79 28.44 25.27
N GLY A 493 4.05 28.02 25.39
CA GLY A 493 4.70 27.14 24.43
C GLY A 493 3.97 25.81 24.26
N GLN A 494 3.63 25.13 25.36
CA GLN A 494 2.88 23.88 25.31
C GLN A 494 1.51 24.04 24.66
N VAL A 495 0.75 25.08 25.00
CA VAL A 495 -0.57 25.33 24.39
C VAL A 495 -0.45 25.52 22.87
N ILE A 496 0.50 26.33 22.42
CA ILE A 496 0.73 26.58 20.99
C ILE A 496 1.13 25.28 20.27
N TYR A 497 2.12 24.55 20.79
CA TYR A 497 2.62 23.36 20.11
C TYR A 497 1.65 22.17 20.19
N VAL A 498 0.84 22.05 21.24
CA VAL A 498 -0.26 21.07 21.31
C VAL A 498 -1.32 21.41 20.26
N ALA A 499 -1.75 22.66 20.14
CA ALA A 499 -2.70 23.07 19.10
C ALA A 499 -2.16 22.78 17.69
N ILE A 500 -0.88 23.08 17.44
CA ILE A 500 -0.20 22.76 16.18
C ILE A 500 -0.15 21.24 15.94
N ALA A 501 0.21 20.43 16.95
CA ALA A 501 0.25 18.97 16.85
C ALA A 501 -1.12 18.39 16.49
N MET A 502 -2.18 18.88 17.14
CA MET A 502 -3.57 18.50 16.91
C MET A 502 -4.04 18.86 15.49
N MET A 503 -3.65 20.05 15.00
CA MET A 503 -3.87 20.44 13.60
C MET A 503 -3.13 19.55 12.61
N ILE A 504 -1.87 19.20 12.85
CA ILE A 504 -1.10 18.30 11.96
C ILE A 504 -1.77 16.93 11.87
N TYR A 505 -2.14 16.38 13.03
CA TYR A 505 -2.77 15.07 13.12
C TYR A 505 -4.04 15.01 12.27
N SER A 506 -4.95 15.97 12.49
CA SER A 506 -6.22 16.06 11.76
C SER A 506 -6.04 16.47 10.30
N ALA A 507 -5.15 17.40 9.95
CA ALA A 507 -4.96 17.88 8.58
C ALA A 507 -4.47 16.78 7.62
N VAL A 508 -3.58 15.89 8.06
CA VAL A 508 -3.09 14.77 7.23
C VAL A 508 -4.19 13.73 6.99
N ASP A 509 -4.99 13.41 8.01
CA ASP A 509 -6.14 12.49 7.91
C ASP A 509 -7.25 13.06 7.02
N ASN A 510 -7.51 14.36 7.17
CA ASN A 510 -8.49 15.10 6.38
C ASN A 510 -8.08 15.25 4.91
N PHE A 511 -6.77 15.32 4.63
CA PHE A 511 -6.25 15.27 3.27
C PHE A 511 -6.50 13.91 2.61
N LEU A 512 -6.28 12.81 3.33
CA LEU A 512 -6.62 11.47 2.84
C LEU A 512 -8.12 11.36 2.51
N SER A 513 -8.98 11.86 3.39
CA SER A 513 -10.43 11.89 3.19
C SER A 513 -10.81 12.62 1.89
N LEU A 514 -10.24 13.82 1.66
CA LEU A 514 -10.45 14.59 0.43
C LEU A 514 -10.11 13.79 -0.83
N VAL A 515 -8.96 13.10 -0.84
CA VAL A 515 -8.56 12.33 -2.03
C VAL A 515 -9.44 11.11 -2.25
N VAL A 516 -9.79 10.37 -1.19
CA VAL A 516 -10.69 9.21 -1.29
C VAL A 516 -12.05 9.64 -1.84
N PHE A 517 -12.66 10.70 -1.32
CA PHE A 517 -13.95 11.18 -1.81
C PHE A 517 -13.88 11.75 -3.25
N HIS A 518 -12.78 12.40 -3.64
CA HIS A 518 -12.55 12.80 -5.03
C HIS A 518 -12.53 11.57 -5.95
N ILE A 519 -11.79 10.54 -5.58
CA ILE A 519 -11.72 9.29 -6.34
C ILE A 519 -13.10 8.65 -6.43
N CYS A 520 -13.83 8.55 -5.30
CA CYS A 520 -15.20 8.04 -5.28
C CYS A 520 -16.13 8.83 -6.23
N GLY A 521 -16.01 10.15 -6.31
CA GLY A 521 -16.78 10.95 -7.27
C GLY A 521 -16.42 10.64 -8.73
N GLN A 522 -15.14 10.39 -9.02
CA GLN A 522 -14.72 9.94 -10.35
C GLN A 522 -15.21 8.51 -10.67
N LEU A 523 -15.26 7.63 -9.66
CA LEU A 523 -15.82 6.28 -9.80
C LEU A 523 -17.34 6.33 -10.02
N ASP A 524 -18.08 7.22 -9.36
CA ASP A 524 -19.52 7.39 -9.62
C ASP A 524 -19.78 7.88 -11.07
N ILE A 525 -18.97 8.84 -11.56
CA ILE A 525 -19.07 9.30 -12.96
C ILE A 525 -18.82 8.13 -13.92
N LEU A 526 -17.81 7.31 -13.61
CA LEU A 526 -17.46 6.13 -14.40
C LEU A 526 -18.60 5.10 -14.38
N GLU A 527 -19.17 4.81 -13.21
CA GLU A 527 -20.33 3.93 -13.04
C GLU A 527 -21.51 4.40 -13.90
N ASN A 528 -21.89 5.67 -13.80
CA ASN A 528 -23.02 6.24 -14.54
C ASN A 528 -22.81 6.16 -16.07
N ARG A 529 -21.58 6.44 -16.54
CA ARG A 529 -21.25 6.30 -17.97
C ARG A 529 -21.30 4.85 -18.44
N MET A 530 -21.00 3.89 -17.56
CA MET A 530 -21.02 2.48 -17.87
C MET A 530 -22.45 1.92 -17.87
N GLN A 531 -23.31 2.31 -16.94
CA GLN A 531 -24.70 1.82 -16.88
C GLN A 531 -25.52 2.16 -18.14
N TYR A 532 -25.20 3.27 -18.81
CA TYR A 532 -25.88 3.72 -20.04
C TYR A 532 -25.03 3.58 -21.30
N LEU A 533 -24.04 2.68 -21.28
CA LEU A 533 -23.07 2.54 -22.37
C LEU A 533 -23.76 2.17 -23.70
N ASP A 534 -24.84 1.40 -23.65
CA ASP A 534 -25.68 0.97 -24.77
C ASP A 534 -26.44 2.12 -25.46
N LYS A 535 -26.73 3.21 -24.73
CA LYS A 535 -27.45 4.38 -25.26
C LYS A 535 -26.58 5.33 -26.08
N TYR A 536 -25.26 5.15 -26.07
CA TYR A 536 -24.35 6.03 -26.79
C TYR A 536 -24.01 5.51 -28.18
N ILE A 537 -24.26 6.31 -29.21
CA ILE A 537 -23.89 6.03 -30.61
C ILE A 537 -22.39 5.71 -30.76
N ASN A 538 -21.53 6.32 -29.93
CA ASN A 538 -20.07 6.13 -29.90
C ASN A 538 -19.58 5.37 -28.65
N TYR A 539 -20.27 4.30 -28.25
CA TYR A 539 -19.98 3.52 -27.04
C TYR A 539 -18.52 3.04 -26.93
N HIS A 540 -17.87 2.68 -28.05
CA HIS A 540 -16.44 2.32 -28.10
C HIS A 540 -15.49 3.44 -27.60
N LYS A 541 -15.73 4.70 -28.00
CA LYS A 541 -14.90 5.85 -27.63
C LYS A 541 -15.09 6.19 -26.14
N ILE A 542 -16.32 6.06 -25.66
CA ILE A 542 -16.68 6.30 -24.26
C ILE A 542 -16.07 5.22 -23.37
N LEU A 543 -16.13 3.95 -23.77
CA LEU A 543 -15.50 2.85 -23.03
C LEU A 543 -13.97 3.00 -22.95
N LYS A 544 -13.29 3.37 -24.03
CA LYS A 544 -11.84 3.64 -24.02
C LYS A 544 -11.48 4.79 -23.07
N CYS A 545 -12.28 5.85 -23.06
CA CYS A 545 -12.13 6.97 -22.13
C CYS A 545 -12.35 6.53 -20.67
N CYS A 546 -13.37 5.71 -20.43
CA CYS A 546 -13.69 5.12 -19.12
C CYS A 546 -12.57 4.23 -18.60
N LEU A 547 -12.00 3.34 -19.43
CA LEU A 547 -10.85 2.49 -19.11
C LEU A 547 -9.59 3.32 -18.79
N THR A 548 -9.29 4.33 -19.61
CA THR A 548 -8.12 5.21 -19.39
C THR A 548 -8.25 5.97 -18.06
N LYS A 549 -9.46 6.45 -17.75
CA LYS A 549 -9.75 7.10 -16.46
C LYS A 549 -9.64 6.12 -15.29
N HIS A 550 -10.18 4.90 -15.42
CA HIS A 550 -10.10 3.87 -14.38
C HIS A 550 -8.65 3.46 -14.07
N ILE A 551 -7.81 3.24 -15.09
CA ILE A 551 -6.38 2.94 -14.93
C ILE A 551 -5.63 4.12 -14.28
N ARG A 552 -5.97 5.35 -14.68
CA ARG A 552 -5.43 6.57 -14.07
C ARG A 552 -5.82 6.68 -12.60
N LEU A 553 -7.06 6.36 -12.22
CA LEU A 553 -7.57 6.29 -10.84
C LEU A 553 -6.87 5.21 -10.00
N LEU A 554 -6.66 4.01 -10.56
CA LEU A 554 -5.89 2.93 -9.92
C LEU A 554 -4.43 3.32 -9.68
N SER A 555 -3.86 4.16 -10.54
CA SER A 555 -2.51 4.70 -10.34
C SER A 555 -2.44 5.65 -9.14
N TYR A 556 -3.49 6.42 -8.83
CA TYR A 556 -3.55 7.24 -7.60
C TYR A 556 -3.43 6.37 -6.34
N PHE A 557 -4.12 5.22 -6.29
CA PHE A 557 -4.01 4.26 -5.19
C PHE A 557 -2.59 3.72 -5.04
N TYR A 558 -1.94 3.40 -6.17
CA TYR A 558 -0.57 2.90 -6.13
C TYR A 558 0.42 3.96 -5.59
N TYR A 559 0.33 5.21 -6.05
CA TYR A 559 1.22 6.30 -5.59
C TYR A 559 0.98 6.72 -4.14
N MET A 560 -0.24 6.58 -3.63
CA MET A 560 -0.61 6.97 -2.26
C MET A 560 -0.23 5.91 -1.21
N PHE A 561 -0.35 4.62 -1.54
CA PHE A 561 -0.24 3.54 -0.54
C PHE A 561 0.99 2.63 -0.71
N ALA A 562 1.58 2.55 -1.90
CA ALA A 562 2.90 1.93 -2.06
C ALA A 562 3.97 3.00 -1.78
N GLY A 563 4.35 3.12 -0.50
CA GLY A 563 5.56 3.86 -0.13
C GLY A 563 6.68 3.49 -1.10
N SER A 564 7.37 4.52 -1.63
CA SER A 564 8.53 4.42 -2.53
C SER A 564 9.07 3.00 -2.62
N TYR A 565 8.89 2.35 -3.76
CA TYR A 565 10.04 1.63 -4.28
C TYR A 565 11.18 2.63 -4.27
N GLY A 566 12.14 2.38 -3.39
CA GLY A 566 13.27 3.23 -3.10
C GLY A 566 13.97 3.66 -4.39
N ASN A 567 14.79 4.68 -4.23
CA ASN A 567 15.91 4.90 -5.14
C ASN A 567 16.72 3.60 -5.21
N GLU A 568 16.44 2.77 -6.21
CA GLU A 568 17.48 2.04 -6.89
C GLU A 568 17.75 2.76 -8.20
N THR A 569 19.02 3.06 -8.38
CA THR A 569 19.57 3.87 -9.46
C THR A 569 19.05 3.43 -10.82
N ALA A 570 18.35 4.37 -11.43
CA ALA A 570 17.98 4.40 -12.82
C ALA A 570 19.17 4.09 -13.73
N ARG A 571 19.10 2.98 -14.46
CA ARG A 571 19.52 2.80 -15.86
C ARG A 571 18.89 1.52 -16.40
N LEU A 572 18.74 1.28 -17.71
CA LEU A 572 18.26 0.05 -18.40
C LEU A 572 18.38 -1.21 -17.53
N VAL A 573 17.44 -1.52 -16.61
CA VAL A 573 17.79 -2.03 -15.24
C VAL A 573 19.28 -2.47 -15.09
N ASN A 574 20.21 -1.53 -14.78
CA ASN A 574 21.70 -1.66 -14.86
C ASN A 574 22.43 -1.54 -16.23
N GLY A 575 21.90 -0.83 -17.22
CA GLY A 575 22.59 -0.53 -18.49
C GLY A 575 23.68 0.54 -18.38
N LYS A 576 24.55 0.63 -19.40
CA LYS A 576 25.64 1.63 -19.47
C LYS A 576 25.31 2.72 -20.49
N SER A 577 25.49 3.99 -20.14
CA SER A 577 25.30 5.10 -21.09
C SER A 577 26.19 4.93 -22.33
N THR A 578 25.62 5.21 -23.51
CA THR A 578 26.32 5.16 -24.80
C THR A 578 25.94 6.39 -25.64
N SER A 579 26.62 6.60 -26.76
CA SER A 579 26.34 7.69 -27.68
C SER A 579 25.79 7.19 -29.02
N ILE A 580 25.13 8.10 -29.75
CA ILE A 580 24.62 7.82 -31.10
C ILE A 580 25.76 7.57 -32.09
N GLN A 581 26.94 8.17 -31.91
CA GLN A 581 28.13 7.91 -32.76
C GLN A 581 28.57 6.45 -32.70
N LYS A 582 28.37 5.76 -31.56
CA LYS A 582 28.68 4.33 -31.41
C LYS A 582 27.57 3.43 -31.96
N ASN A 583 26.35 3.94 -32.08
CA ASN A 583 25.18 3.19 -32.57
C ASN A 583 24.36 4.06 -33.56
N PRO A 584 24.96 4.45 -34.71
CA PRO A 584 24.38 5.46 -35.61
C PRO A 584 23.12 4.98 -36.37
N HIS A 585 22.72 3.73 -36.16
CA HIS A 585 21.51 3.14 -36.71
C HIS A 585 20.28 3.36 -35.82
N CYS A 586 20.43 3.72 -34.55
CA CYS A 586 19.31 3.89 -33.63
C CYS A 586 18.40 5.03 -34.08
N ALA A 587 17.10 4.76 -34.08
CA ALA A 587 16.05 5.71 -34.40
C ALA A 587 14.98 5.72 -33.29
N SER A 588 14.43 6.90 -33.02
CA SER A 588 13.34 7.12 -32.07
C SER A 588 12.04 7.33 -32.84
N ILE A 589 11.04 6.47 -32.62
CA ILE A 589 9.72 6.61 -33.22
C ILE A 589 8.83 7.37 -32.24
N LYS A 590 8.31 8.53 -32.67
CA LYS A 590 7.41 9.37 -31.86
C LYS A 590 6.04 9.48 -32.52
N VAL A 591 4.99 9.38 -31.72
CA VAL A 591 3.60 9.51 -32.14
C VAL A 591 2.93 10.55 -31.25
N LEU A 592 2.27 11.53 -31.85
CA LEU A 592 1.67 12.68 -31.13
C LEU A 592 2.67 13.39 -30.19
N GLY A 593 3.95 13.45 -30.59
CA GLY A 593 5.04 14.08 -29.82
C GLY A 593 5.71 13.19 -28.77
N GLU A 594 5.14 12.03 -28.45
CA GLU A 594 5.64 11.11 -27.42
C GLU A 594 6.48 9.97 -28.01
N TYR A 595 7.57 9.59 -27.35
CA TYR A 595 8.38 8.43 -27.72
C TYR A 595 7.63 7.13 -27.42
N ILE A 596 7.44 6.29 -28.44
CA ILE A 596 6.71 5.01 -28.30
C ILE A 596 7.62 3.78 -28.42
N CYS A 597 8.54 3.80 -29.38
CA CYS A 597 9.35 2.65 -29.77
C CYS A 597 10.70 3.09 -30.33
N GLY A 598 11.65 2.16 -30.30
CA GLY A 598 12.89 2.25 -31.04
C GLY A 598 12.73 1.75 -32.49
N GLY A 599 13.70 2.09 -33.32
CA GLY A 599 13.83 1.60 -34.68
C GLY A 599 15.28 1.62 -35.14
N ASN A 600 15.53 1.05 -36.32
CA ASN A 600 16.87 0.81 -36.85
C ASN A 600 16.97 1.25 -38.31
N ILE A 601 17.92 2.12 -38.64
CA ILE A 601 18.17 2.53 -40.02
C ILE A 601 18.75 1.35 -40.79
N ILE A 602 18.03 0.85 -41.80
CA ILE A 602 18.53 -0.24 -42.68
C ILE A 602 18.81 0.23 -44.11
N SER A 603 18.27 1.38 -44.50
CA SER A 603 18.57 2.04 -45.78
C SER A 603 18.37 3.56 -45.65
N LYS A 604 18.66 4.32 -46.71
CA LYS A 604 18.43 5.78 -46.72
C LYS A 604 16.97 6.17 -46.51
N ARG A 605 16.00 5.24 -46.66
CA ARG A 605 14.57 5.57 -46.59
C ARG A 605 13.76 4.64 -45.69
N HIS A 606 14.39 3.67 -45.04
CA HIS A 606 13.64 2.64 -44.32
C HIS A 606 14.20 2.40 -42.92
N ILE A 607 13.27 2.30 -41.96
CA ILE A 607 13.51 2.04 -40.54
C ILE A 607 12.86 0.71 -40.20
N LEU A 608 13.65 -0.24 -39.70
CA LEU A 608 13.21 -1.53 -39.22
C LEU A 608 12.81 -1.44 -37.74
N THR A 609 11.65 -1.97 -37.38
CA THR A 609 11.09 -1.94 -36.01
C THR A 609 10.19 -3.17 -35.79
N ALA A 610 9.50 -3.25 -34.66
CA ALA A 610 8.54 -4.32 -34.37
C ALA A 610 7.18 -4.06 -35.06
N ALA A 611 6.42 -5.10 -35.35
CA ALA A 611 5.09 -4.97 -35.96
C ALA A 611 4.13 -4.23 -35.01
N HIS A 612 4.17 -4.54 -33.71
CA HIS A 612 3.31 -3.90 -32.72
C HIS A 612 3.54 -2.39 -32.60
N CYS A 613 4.72 -1.88 -32.98
CA CYS A 613 5.01 -0.45 -33.02
C CYS A 613 4.35 0.30 -34.19
N VAL A 614 3.98 -0.43 -35.26
CA VAL A 614 3.46 0.16 -36.51
C VAL A 614 2.06 -0.31 -36.88
N TYR A 615 1.55 -1.35 -36.22
CA TYR A 615 0.26 -1.97 -36.52
C TYR A 615 -0.91 -0.97 -36.37
N ASP A 616 -0.92 -0.20 -35.29
CA ASP A 616 -1.95 0.83 -35.08
C ASP A 616 -1.78 1.99 -36.08
N LEU A 617 -0.54 2.31 -36.46
CA LEU A 617 -0.25 3.35 -37.46
C LEU A 617 -0.72 2.98 -38.86
N TYR A 618 -0.73 1.69 -39.19
CA TYR A 618 -1.26 1.20 -40.46
C TYR A 618 -2.78 1.42 -40.57
N ARG A 619 -3.51 1.27 -39.45
CA ARG A 619 -4.97 1.34 -39.41
C ARG A 619 -5.50 2.76 -39.24
N ASP A 620 -4.75 3.62 -38.56
CA ASP A 620 -5.18 4.98 -38.23
C ASP A 620 -4.33 6.03 -38.97
N LYS A 621 -4.94 6.68 -39.97
CA LYS A 621 -4.30 7.74 -40.75
C LYS A 621 -3.91 8.96 -39.91
N ILE A 622 -4.64 9.26 -38.83
CA ILE A 622 -4.33 10.39 -37.94
C ILE A 622 -3.05 10.08 -37.18
N LEU A 623 -2.95 8.87 -36.62
CA LEU A 623 -1.72 8.42 -35.95
C LEU A 623 -0.54 8.42 -36.92
N LEU A 624 -0.72 7.88 -38.13
CA LEU A 624 0.31 7.87 -39.17
C LEU A 624 0.81 9.30 -39.50
N ASN A 625 -0.11 10.25 -39.71
CA ASN A 625 0.23 11.63 -40.02
C ASN A 625 0.93 12.36 -38.86
N SER A 626 0.61 11.97 -37.61
CA SER A 626 1.27 12.49 -36.41
C SER A 626 2.61 11.82 -36.09
N THR A 627 2.97 10.75 -36.82
CA THR A 627 4.17 9.97 -36.55
C THR A 627 5.40 10.63 -37.17
N ILE A 628 6.45 10.77 -36.37
CA ILE A 628 7.77 11.21 -36.80
C ILE A 628 8.84 10.22 -36.35
N VAL A 629 9.90 10.10 -37.13
CA VAL A 629 11.10 9.35 -36.76
C VAL A 629 12.25 10.32 -36.55
N VAL A 630 12.88 10.27 -35.38
CA VAL A 630 14.06 11.08 -35.04
C VAL A 630 15.31 10.20 -35.09
N THR A 631 16.36 10.66 -35.75
CA THR A 631 17.63 9.92 -35.91
C THR A 631 18.81 10.85 -35.63
N GLY A 632 20.00 10.31 -35.35
CA GLY A 632 21.22 11.13 -35.20
C GLY A 632 21.36 11.88 -33.88
N THR A 633 20.61 11.51 -32.84
CA THR A 633 20.73 12.07 -31.49
C THR A 633 20.98 10.99 -30.44
N THR A 634 21.71 11.35 -29.38
CA THR A 634 21.86 10.53 -28.16
C THR A 634 20.71 10.75 -27.19
N TYR A 635 20.00 11.88 -27.29
CA TYR A 635 19.01 12.32 -26.31
C TYR A 635 17.59 12.38 -26.91
N LEU A 636 16.57 11.99 -26.14
CA LEU A 636 15.18 12.04 -26.61
C LEU A 636 14.62 13.47 -26.72
N ASP A 637 15.11 14.40 -25.93
CA ASP A 637 14.62 15.78 -25.81
C ASP A 637 15.41 16.81 -26.65
N LYS A 638 16.62 16.49 -27.13
CA LYS A 638 17.47 17.43 -27.85
C LYS A 638 18.21 16.80 -29.04
N GLY A 639 18.44 17.61 -30.08
CA GLY A 639 19.24 17.26 -31.25
C GLY A 639 18.58 16.25 -32.20
N GLY A 640 19.33 15.84 -33.23
CA GLY A 640 18.91 14.87 -34.23
C GLY A 640 18.14 15.48 -35.41
N VAL A 641 17.75 14.62 -36.34
CA VAL A 641 17.02 14.96 -37.56
C VAL A 641 15.68 14.25 -37.56
N THR A 642 14.62 15.03 -37.73
CA THR A 642 13.23 14.57 -37.76
C THR A 642 12.79 14.23 -39.19
N HIS A 643 12.23 13.04 -39.35
CA HIS A 643 11.75 12.50 -40.63
C HIS A 643 10.26 12.21 -40.55
N LYS A 644 9.50 12.69 -41.54
CA LYS A 644 8.08 12.33 -41.69
C LYS A 644 7.93 10.91 -42.26
N VAL A 645 6.90 10.21 -41.84
CA VAL A 645 6.56 8.87 -42.33
C VAL A 645 5.72 8.97 -43.61
N LYS A 646 6.09 8.21 -44.65
CA LYS A 646 5.31 8.06 -45.89
C LYS A 646 4.34 6.89 -45.80
N LYS A 647 4.82 5.75 -45.31
CA LYS A 647 4.05 4.50 -45.22
C LYS A 647 4.66 3.57 -44.19
N VAL A 648 3.85 2.68 -43.64
CA VAL A 648 4.29 1.60 -42.74
C VAL A 648 3.88 0.24 -43.30
N TYR A 649 4.66 -0.78 -42.97
CA TYR A 649 4.44 -2.17 -43.32
C TYR A 649 4.64 -3.02 -42.06
N PHE A 650 3.86 -4.09 -41.92
CA PHE A 650 4.06 -5.12 -40.90
C PHE A 650 3.87 -6.48 -41.56
N HIS A 651 4.39 -7.54 -40.93
CA HIS A 651 4.30 -8.88 -41.51
C HIS A 651 2.85 -9.38 -41.59
N GLU A 652 2.47 -10.00 -42.70
CA GLU A 652 1.09 -10.36 -43.03
C GLU A 652 0.48 -11.37 -42.03
N ARG A 653 1.33 -12.18 -41.40
CA ARG A 653 0.96 -13.16 -40.36
C ARG A 653 1.24 -12.68 -38.94
N TYR A 654 1.41 -11.37 -38.73
CA TYR A 654 1.49 -10.79 -37.39
C TYR A 654 0.11 -10.87 -36.71
N ASP A 655 0.09 -11.37 -35.48
CA ASP A 655 -1.11 -11.42 -34.66
C ASP A 655 -0.90 -10.57 -33.38
N PRO A 656 -1.66 -9.47 -33.18
CA PRO A 656 -1.54 -8.67 -31.97
C PRO A 656 -2.08 -9.36 -30.71
N LEU A 657 -2.79 -10.49 -30.82
CA LEU A 657 -3.34 -11.23 -29.69
C LEU A 657 -2.34 -12.25 -29.11
N ILE A 658 -1.31 -12.63 -29.86
CA ILE A 658 -0.31 -13.63 -29.45
C ILE A 658 1.08 -12.98 -29.41
N LEU A 659 1.66 -12.89 -28.22
CA LEU A 659 2.99 -12.31 -28.02
C LEU A 659 4.07 -13.16 -28.70
N GLY A 660 4.92 -12.51 -29.51
CA GLY A 660 6.08 -13.11 -30.17
C GLY A 660 5.82 -13.63 -31.60
N VAL A 661 4.59 -13.57 -32.12
CA VAL A 661 4.27 -14.10 -33.46
C VAL A 661 4.52 -13.06 -34.55
N ASN A 662 5.55 -13.29 -35.37
CA ASN A 662 5.86 -12.47 -36.56
C ASN A 662 5.91 -10.96 -36.31
N ASP A 663 6.46 -10.56 -35.16
CA ASP A 663 6.47 -9.17 -34.70
C ASP A 663 7.56 -8.31 -35.38
N ILE A 664 7.44 -8.14 -36.69
CA ILE A 664 8.36 -7.34 -37.51
C ILE A 664 7.63 -6.31 -38.37
N GLY A 665 8.16 -5.09 -38.36
CA GLY A 665 7.59 -3.92 -39.03
C GLY A 665 8.64 -3.06 -39.73
N LEU A 666 8.21 -2.31 -40.75
CA LEU A 666 9.05 -1.43 -41.54
C LEU A 666 8.35 -0.08 -41.74
N ILE A 667 9.10 1.01 -41.55
CA ILE A 667 8.64 2.38 -41.81
C ILE A 667 9.39 2.92 -43.02
N LYS A 668 8.66 3.39 -44.03
CA LYS A 668 9.18 4.11 -45.19
C LYS A 668 9.08 5.61 -44.95
N LEU A 669 10.21 6.30 -45.00
CA LEU A 669 10.31 7.73 -44.77
C LEU A 669 9.90 8.53 -46.00
N LEU A 670 9.40 9.74 -45.78
CA LEU A 670 9.02 10.65 -46.85
C LEU A 670 10.24 11.16 -47.63
N LYS A 671 11.30 11.56 -46.92
CA LYS A 671 12.58 12.01 -47.48
C LYS A 671 13.70 11.04 -47.10
N THR A 672 14.81 11.07 -47.85
CA THR A 672 15.98 10.22 -47.58
C THR A 672 16.84 10.80 -46.46
N ILE A 673 17.39 9.91 -45.64
CA ILE A 673 18.38 10.19 -44.61
C ILE A 673 19.72 10.49 -45.28
N GLN A 674 20.39 11.56 -44.85
CA GLN A 674 21.78 11.83 -45.20
C GLN A 674 22.69 11.06 -44.24
N PHE A 675 23.54 10.19 -44.76
CA PHE A 675 24.44 9.41 -43.93
C PHE A 675 25.66 10.22 -43.50
N GLY A 676 26.11 9.97 -42.28
CA GLY A 676 27.21 10.68 -41.65
C GLY A 676 27.69 9.95 -40.39
N PRO A 677 28.43 10.62 -39.49
CA PRO A 677 28.98 9.97 -38.28
C PRO A 677 27.90 9.57 -37.26
N THR A 678 26.73 10.22 -37.27
CA THR A 678 25.63 9.98 -36.32
C THR A 678 24.44 9.25 -36.94
N GLN A 679 24.42 9.08 -38.27
CA GLN A 679 23.33 8.44 -39.01
C GLN A 679 23.94 7.47 -40.03
N GLN A 680 23.83 6.16 -39.79
CA GLN A 680 24.30 5.13 -40.71
C GLN A 680 23.37 3.92 -40.72
N ARG A 681 23.35 3.21 -41.84
CA ARG A 681 22.62 1.95 -41.92
C ARG A 681 23.32 0.84 -41.14
N ILE A 682 22.52 -0.06 -40.55
CA ILE A 682 23.01 -1.34 -40.07
C ILE A 682 22.75 -2.46 -41.09
N MET A 683 23.67 -3.40 -41.16
CA MET A 683 23.60 -4.52 -42.10
C MET A 683 22.70 -5.64 -41.56
N LEU A 684 21.90 -6.22 -42.45
CA LEU A 684 21.06 -7.39 -42.18
C LEU A 684 21.92 -8.64 -41.96
N PRO A 685 21.44 -9.63 -41.19
CA PRO A 685 22.20 -10.83 -40.86
C PRO A 685 22.31 -11.77 -42.07
N THR A 686 23.45 -12.46 -42.19
CA THR A 686 23.70 -13.47 -43.25
C THR A 686 23.68 -14.91 -42.72
N SER A 687 23.63 -15.08 -41.41
CA SER A 687 23.63 -16.36 -40.70
C SER A 687 22.78 -16.24 -39.44
N ASP A 688 22.13 -17.34 -39.08
CA ASP A 688 21.25 -17.41 -37.91
C ASP A 688 22.03 -17.25 -36.58
N ILE A 689 21.32 -16.94 -35.50
CA ILE A 689 21.88 -16.74 -34.16
C ILE A 689 22.20 -18.08 -33.48
N ALA A 690 23.36 -18.16 -32.83
CA ALA A 690 23.76 -19.34 -32.06
C ALA A 690 23.48 -19.17 -30.56
N ILE A 691 23.33 -20.29 -29.84
CA ILE A 691 23.24 -20.28 -28.37
C ILE A 691 24.50 -19.65 -27.76
N ASN A 692 24.34 -18.91 -26.66
CA ASN A 692 25.42 -18.21 -25.95
C ASN A 692 26.18 -17.18 -26.79
N GLU A 693 25.71 -16.87 -28.01
CA GLU A 693 26.30 -15.84 -28.83
C GLU A 693 26.18 -14.46 -28.14
N LYS A 694 27.26 -13.68 -28.16
CA LYS A 694 27.32 -12.38 -27.50
C LYS A 694 26.63 -11.32 -28.37
N VAL A 695 25.60 -10.70 -27.83
CA VAL A 695 24.84 -9.64 -28.50
C VAL A 695 24.75 -8.40 -27.62
N MET A 696 24.36 -7.27 -28.22
CA MET A 696 24.18 -6.01 -27.52
C MET A 696 23.00 -5.23 -28.06
N ILE A 697 22.40 -4.37 -27.24
CA ILE A 697 21.30 -3.49 -27.63
C ILE A 697 21.59 -2.06 -27.17
N ALA A 698 21.12 -1.08 -27.94
CA ALA A 698 21.17 0.34 -27.56
C ALA A 698 19.79 0.99 -27.72
N THR A 699 19.24 1.57 -26.64
CA THR A 699 17.83 2.04 -26.61
C THR A 699 17.54 3.04 -25.47
N TRP A 700 16.34 3.64 -25.48
CA TRP A 700 15.87 4.69 -24.57
C TRP A 700 14.68 4.26 -23.68
N GLY A 701 14.36 2.98 -23.57
CA GLY A 701 13.18 2.54 -22.80
C GLY A 701 13.26 2.87 -21.32
N ARG A 702 12.23 2.50 -20.57
CA ARG A 702 12.06 2.96 -19.19
C ARG A 702 13.14 2.40 -18.25
N LYS A 703 13.47 3.20 -17.24
CA LYS A 703 14.39 2.84 -16.15
C LYS A 703 13.89 1.67 -15.27
N GLY A 704 12.63 1.27 -15.44
CA GLY A 704 11.95 0.25 -14.64
C GLY A 704 10.43 0.39 -14.77
N PHE A 705 9.70 -0.50 -14.10
CA PHE A 705 8.24 -0.48 -14.16
C PHE A 705 7.69 0.87 -13.66
N GLN A 706 6.90 1.55 -14.49
CA GLN A 706 6.34 2.89 -14.22
C GLN A 706 7.38 3.99 -13.93
N LYS A 707 8.65 3.79 -14.25
CA LYS A 707 9.70 4.81 -14.16
C LYS A 707 9.78 5.63 -15.47
N PRO A 708 10.40 6.83 -15.47
CA PRO A 708 10.59 7.59 -16.70
C PRO A 708 11.48 6.86 -17.72
N LEU A 709 11.37 7.27 -18.98
CA LEU A 709 12.28 6.88 -20.07
C LEU A 709 13.72 7.34 -19.75
N HIS A 710 14.70 6.70 -20.37
CA HIS A 710 16.03 7.29 -20.41
C HIS A 710 16.02 8.47 -21.36
N ASN A 711 16.55 9.60 -20.91
CA ASN A 711 16.78 10.68 -21.84
C ASN A 711 17.99 10.37 -22.72
N ASP A 712 19.07 9.84 -22.16
CA ASP A 712 20.28 9.43 -22.87
C ASP A 712 20.23 7.96 -23.33
N LEU A 713 20.81 7.67 -24.50
CA LEU A 713 20.87 6.32 -25.06
C LEU A 713 21.64 5.37 -24.14
N GLN A 714 21.03 4.24 -23.77
CA GLN A 714 21.65 3.22 -22.93
C GLN A 714 22.04 2.00 -23.75
N LYS A 715 23.09 1.30 -23.33
CA LYS A 715 23.56 0.05 -23.90
C LYS A 715 23.49 -1.09 -22.87
N LEU A 716 23.11 -2.28 -23.34
CA LEU A 716 23.17 -3.52 -22.57
C LEU A 716 23.83 -4.63 -23.39
N ASP A 717 24.67 -5.43 -22.73
CA ASP A 717 25.33 -6.59 -23.30
C ASP A 717 24.70 -7.88 -22.74
N MET A 718 24.45 -8.85 -23.62
CA MET A 718 23.63 -10.03 -23.31
C MET A 718 24.13 -11.26 -24.07
N LYS A 719 23.67 -12.44 -23.67
CA LYS A 719 23.91 -13.73 -24.33
C LYS A 719 22.59 -14.37 -24.76
N VAL A 720 22.63 -15.03 -25.91
CA VAL A 720 21.46 -15.67 -26.51
C VAL A 720 21.09 -16.97 -25.80
N MET A 721 19.81 -17.14 -25.56
CA MET A 721 19.15 -18.32 -25.00
C MET A 721 18.26 -18.96 -26.08
N LEU A 722 18.24 -20.29 -26.15
CA LEU A 722 17.44 -21.03 -27.13
C LEU A 722 15.93 -20.90 -26.86
N PRO A 723 15.10 -20.96 -27.93
CA PRO A 723 13.64 -20.88 -27.84
C PRO A 723 13.02 -21.88 -26.85
N ALA A 724 13.43 -23.15 -26.89
CA ALA A 724 12.88 -24.19 -26.01
C ALA A 724 13.12 -23.89 -24.52
N THR A 725 14.34 -23.45 -24.17
CA THR A 725 14.68 -23.05 -22.79
C THR A 725 13.91 -21.80 -22.36
N CYS A 726 13.67 -20.89 -23.30
CA CYS A 726 12.91 -19.67 -23.04
C CYS A 726 11.42 -19.98 -22.80
N GLN A 727 10.81 -20.81 -23.65
CA GLN A 727 9.43 -21.25 -23.53
C GLN A 727 9.18 -21.94 -22.19
N ALA A 728 10.07 -22.85 -21.77
CA ALA A 728 9.97 -23.56 -20.50
C ALA A 728 9.94 -22.63 -19.26
N ARG A 729 10.51 -21.42 -19.34
CA ARG A 729 10.43 -20.43 -18.25
C ARG A 729 9.09 -19.69 -18.21
N TYR A 730 8.36 -19.68 -19.32
CA TYR A 730 7.05 -19.05 -19.44
C TYR A 730 5.89 -20.01 -19.20
N ASP A 731 6.10 -21.33 -19.26
CA ASP A 731 5.03 -22.32 -19.04
C ASP A 731 4.42 -22.27 -17.62
N LYS A 732 5.12 -21.65 -16.65
CA LYS A 732 4.60 -21.37 -15.30
C LYS A 732 3.82 -20.06 -15.18
N SER A 733 3.70 -19.29 -16.27
CA SER A 733 3.04 -17.99 -16.33
C SER A 733 1.62 -18.12 -16.90
N SER A 734 0.69 -17.29 -16.44
CA SER A 734 -0.67 -17.21 -16.99
C SER A 734 -0.77 -16.47 -18.34
N LEU A 735 0.36 -16.11 -18.96
CA LEU A 735 0.40 -15.38 -20.24
C LEU A 735 0.47 -16.35 -21.43
N ILE A 736 -0.34 -16.10 -22.45
CA ILE A 736 -0.26 -16.82 -23.73
C ILE A 736 0.92 -16.24 -24.53
N ILE A 737 2.06 -16.93 -24.50
CA ILE A 737 3.30 -16.55 -25.20
C ILE A 737 3.70 -17.72 -26.10
N HIS A 738 3.98 -17.42 -27.37
CA HIS A 738 4.45 -18.41 -28.34
C HIS A 738 5.89 -18.11 -28.76
N ILE A 739 6.82 -18.96 -28.33
CA ILE A 739 8.25 -18.85 -28.67
C ILE A 739 8.62 -20.02 -29.56
N ASP A 740 8.95 -19.72 -30.81
CA ASP A 740 9.31 -20.68 -31.84
C ASP A 740 10.69 -20.34 -32.47
N LYS A 741 11.00 -21.00 -33.59
CA LYS A 741 12.23 -20.74 -34.38
C LYS A 741 12.35 -19.32 -34.95
N ASN A 742 11.26 -18.55 -34.96
CA ASN A 742 11.25 -17.16 -35.40
C ASN A 742 11.63 -16.19 -34.28
N ASN A 743 11.88 -16.70 -33.08
CA ASN A 743 12.23 -15.93 -31.90
C ASN A 743 13.55 -16.44 -31.29
N PHE A 744 14.17 -15.62 -30.47
CA PHE A 744 15.20 -16.03 -29.53
C PHE A 744 15.07 -15.18 -28.28
N CYS A 745 15.71 -15.60 -27.19
CA CYS A 745 15.62 -14.88 -25.93
C CYS A 745 16.98 -14.50 -25.37
N THR A 746 16.98 -13.60 -24.39
CA THR A 746 18.14 -13.38 -23.54
C THR A 746 17.72 -13.30 -22.08
N TYR A 747 18.57 -13.75 -21.18
CA TYR A 747 18.36 -13.60 -19.75
C TYR A 747 19.71 -13.30 -19.09
N ILE A 748 19.77 -12.23 -18.30
CA ILE A 748 20.97 -11.86 -17.54
C ILE A 748 20.77 -12.23 -16.09
N LYS A 749 19.89 -11.52 -15.38
CA LYS A 749 19.48 -11.79 -13.99
C LYS A 749 18.23 -11.00 -13.64
N ASN A 750 17.58 -11.32 -12.51
CA ASN A 750 16.49 -10.50 -11.99
C ASN A 750 16.97 -9.06 -11.77
N GLY A 751 16.19 -8.08 -12.22
CA GLY A 751 16.59 -6.67 -12.18
C GLY A 751 17.65 -6.29 -13.22
N ILE A 752 17.89 -7.07 -14.28
CA ILE A 752 18.57 -6.62 -15.50
C ILE A 752 17.87 -7.14 -16.75
N GLY A 753 17.38 -6.24 -17.61
CA GLY A 753 16.65 -6.62 -18.83
C GLY A 753 15.92 -5.45 -19.51
N MET A 754 15.05 -5.78 -20.46
CA MET A 754 14.26 -4.80 -21.23
C MET A 754 13.03 -4.32 -20.45
N CYS A 755 12.52 -3.16 -20.81
CA CYS A 755 11.33 -2.52 -20.22
C CYS A 755 10.53 -1.76 -21.31
N ASN A 756 9.39 -1.20 -20.93
CA ASN A 756 8.52 -0.50 -21.87
C ASN A 756 9.27 0.67 -22.56
N GLY A 757 9.14 0.78 -23.88
CA GLY A 757 9.86 1.75 -24.71
C GLY A 757 11.13 1.20 -25.37
N ASP A 758 11.59 0.00 -24.99
CA ASP A 758 12.69 -0.68 -25.69
C ASP A 758 12.21 -1.38 -26.98
N SER A 759 10.91 -1.63 -27.09
CA SER A 759 10.23 -2.24 -28.24
C SER A 759 10.71 -1.73 -29.60
N GLY A 760 10.95 -2.65 -30.54
CA GLY A 760 11.41 -2.35 -31.89
C GLY A 760 12.88 -1.94 -32.02
N SER A 761 13.61 -1.78 -30.92
CA SER A 761 15.06 -1.54 -30.94
C SER A 761 15.82 -2.77 -31.42
N GLY A 762 16.94 -2.58 -32.11
CA GLY A 762 17.72 -3.66 -32.69
C GLY A 762 18.69 -4.32 -31.70
N VAL A 763 18.74 -5.64 -31.74
CA VAL A 763 19.78 -6.46 -31.08
C VAL A 763 20.89 -6.73 -32.09
N ILE A 764 22.12 -6.36 -31.72
CA ILE A 764 23.28 -6.35 -32.59
C ILE A 764 24.25 -7.46 -32.20
N ARG A 765 24.63 -8.29 -33.16
CA ARG A 765 25.66 -9.31 -33.00
C ARG A 765 27.02 -8.64 -32.85
N LYS A 766 27.74 -8.95 -31.77
CA LYS A 766 29.02 -8.27 -31.49
C LYS A 766 30.13 -8.59 -32.48
N ARG A 767 30.14 -9.82 -33.03
CA ARG A 767 31.20 -10.32 -33.92
C ARG A 767 31.28 -9.56 -35.24
N ASP A 768 30.14 -9.28 -35.88
CA ASP A 768 30.07 -8.72 -37.24
C ASP A 768 29.22 -7.44 -37.33
N ARG A 769 28.71 -6.94 -36.20
CA ARG A 769 27.91 -5.71 -36.09
C ARG A 769 26.64 -5.72 -36.96
N LYS A 770 26.06 -6.89 -37.19
CA LYS A 770 24.77 -7.04 -37.89
C LYS A 770 23.58 -7.05 -36.93
N ILE A 771 22.43 -6.56 -37.38
CA ILE A 771 21.17 -6.64 -36.61
C ILE A 771 20.61 -8.06 -36.71
N VAL A 772 20.50 -8.74 -35.57
CA VAL A 772 20.05 -10.14 -35.48
C VAL A 772 18.69 -10.28 -34.82
N GLY A 773 18.28 -9.30 -34.02
CA GLY A 773 16.98 -9.32 -33.34
C GLY A 773 16.30 -7.97 -33.25
N LEU A 774 15.01 -8.00 -32.91
CA LEU A 774 14.21 -6.84 -32.55
C LEU A 774 13.51 -7.10 -31.22
N VAL A 775 13.47 -6.11 -30.33
CA VAL A 775 12.71 -6.23 -29.07
C VAL A 775 11.22 -6.42 -29.39
N SER A 776 10.67 -7.57 -29.01
CA SER A 776 9.30 -7.96 -29.32
C SER A 776 8.42 -8.04 -28.08
N GLY A 777 8.79 -8.84 -27.08
CA GLY A 777 7.91 -9.11 -25.95
C GLY A 777 8.59 -9.72 -24.73
N GLY A 778 7.77 -10.27 -23.85
CA GLY A 778 8.15 -10.80 -22.54
C GLY A 778 7.50 -10.03 -21.39
N ILE A 779 7.79 -10.45 -20.15
CA ILE A 779 7.33 -9.72 -18.96
C ILE A 779 8.29 -8.54 -18.76
N PRO A 780 7.82 -7.29 -18.93
CA PRO A 780 8.72 -6.16 -19.04
C PRO A 780 9.32 -5.76 -17.70
N CYS A 781 10.41 -5.01 -17.80
CA CYS A 781 11.12 -4.35 -16.71
C CYS A 781 11.84 -5.33 -15.78
N ALA A 782 12.50 -6.32 -16.39
CA ALA A 782 13.45 -7.23 -15.77
C ALA A 782 12.94 -7.99 -14.53
N ARG A 783 11.68 -8.41 -14.51
CA ARG A 783 11.04 -9.11 -13.38
C ARG A 783 11.39 -10.59 -13.27
N GLY A 784 12.62 -10.97 -13.63
CA GLY A 784 13.11 -12.34 -13.53
C GLY A 784 12.72 -13.28 -14.68
N TYR A 785 12.13 -12.77 -15.77
CA TYR A 785 11.82 -13.55 -16.97
C TYR A 785 12.77 -13.19 -18.14
N PRO A 786 13.01 -14.12 -19.09
CA PRO A 786 13.80 -13.82 -20.29
C PRO A 786 13.16 -12.76 -21.19
N ASP A 787 13.94 -11.90 -21.82
CA ASP A 787 13.45 -10.96 -22.84
C ASP A 787 13.32 -11.68 -24.19
N ILE A 788 12.22 -11.44 -24.93
CA ILE A 788 11.91 -12.12 -26.20
C ILE A 788 12.20 -11.18 -27.38
N PHE A 789 12.93 -11.70 -28.36
CA PHE A 789 13.31 -10.97 -29.57
C PHE A 789 12.88 -11.72 -30.83
N THR A 790 12.39 -10.98 -31.82
CA THR A 790 12.13 -11.52 -33.15
C THR A 790 13.45 -11.76 -33.88
N ASN A 791 13.66 -12.96 -34.42
CA ASN A 791 14.86 -13.34 -35.16
C ASN A 791 14.84 -12.74 -36.57
N VAL A 792 15.62 -11.67 -36.79
CA VAL A 792 15.65 -10.93 -38.06
C VAL A 792 16.12 -11.79 -39.23
N CYS A 793 16.96 -12.80 -38.99
CA CYS A 793 17.45 -13.70 -40.03
C CYS A 793 16.31 -14.43 -40.75
N ARG A 794 15.23 -14.75 -40.02
CA ARG A 794 14.04 -15.44 -40.58
C ARG A 794 13.20 -14.54 -41.49
N TYR A 795 13.38 -13.22 -41.41
CA TYR A 795 12.59 -12.24 -42.15
C TYR A 795 13.38 -11.46 -43.20
N VAL A 796 14.65 -11.81 -43.48
CA VAL A 796 15.47 -11.09 -44.47
C VAL A 796 14.79 -11.03 -45.85
N ASN A 797 14.18 -12.12 -46.30
CA ASN A 797 13.47 -12.14 -47.58
C ASN A 797 12.25 -11.21 -47.57
N TRP A 798 11.47 -11.22 -46.48
CA TRP A 798 10.35 -10.30 -46.30
C TRP A 798 10.81 -8.84 -46.31
N ILE A 799 11.91 -8.51 -45.60
CA ILE A 799 12.49 -7.16 -45.60
C ILE A 799 12.88 -6.75 -47.01
N LYS A 800 13.59 -7.61 -47.76
CA LYS A 800 14.01 -7.32 -49.14
C LYS A 800 12.81 -7.01 -50.05
N ILE A 801 11.73 -7.78 -49.95
CA ILE A 801 10.50 -7.54 -50.71
C ILE A 801 9.89 -6.18 -50.35
N LYS A 802 9.77 -5.86 -49.05
CA LYS A 802 9.18 -4.59 -48.61
C LYS A 802 10.05 -3.37 -48.91
N LEU A 803 11.36 -3.54 -49.09
CA LEU A 803 12.26 -2.46 -49.52
C LEU A 803 12.06 -2.05 -50.99
N LEU A 804 11.53 -2.95 -51.83
CA LEU A 804 11.21 -2.69 -53.24
C LEU A 804 9.86 -1.97 -53.42
N LEU A 805 8.96 -2.08 -52.44
CA LEU A 805 7.65 -1.37 -52.37
C LEU A 805 7.81 0.05 -51.82
#